data_AF-A0A348WNF1-F1
#
_entry.id   AF-A0A348WNF1-F1
#
_cell.length_a   1.000
_cell.length_b   1.000
_cell.length_c   1.000
_cell.angle_alpha   90.00
_cell.angle_beta   90.00
_cell.angle_gamma   90.00
#
_symmetry.space_group_name_H-M   'P 1'
#
loop_
_entity.id
_entity.type
_entity.pdbx_description
1 polymer ?
#
loop_
_entity_poly.entity_id
_entity_poly.type
_entity_poly.pdbx_seq_one_letter_code
_entity_poly.pdbx_strand_id
1 'polypeptide(L)'
;MSLVDGQSPVLLEKVVELIQKKVASSQAPLVQDFAKRLYRNISSDDLSHRNDSDMYGAVLGLWHSFNEYKPGDKALIKVYNPDVPNDGWESPHTIIEIIQSDMPFMVDSVRMALSRLGITSHLLLHMPISHKRDKDNQVTDLLRPGTRDDNFVDTAFLIEVDRQSTKDELKALKKELSSVMEEISLAVSDWQPMVTKLSEVAEEVTADYYPGSKEEKQNIQAFLRWLADDNFTITGYRSYDLKPVKGDYELSQTEDSSLGLMRNSVSEKGRLISSLPEDAREITQDDRILLLTKTNSKSRVHRPAHCDYIGVKRFNKEGEVIGEHRFIGLYASNFYNNSARDIPLVSQKLKRVIEASGFAPQSHAAKALVNILETYPRDEVVQAEDDDLLQVGLGVLQMQERDMTRIFLRRDIFGRFMTCMVYVPKERYNTLLRERTQRILKQTLRTQHDVDFTTYFSESNLARTHYTVRLEDDQQDVNVKELEQNLIEAARTWEDNFERILNSTFGEARSTRLNKRYGQAFPRAYKEDVLPSVAISDINQLESLDDEHKLGMVLYRAQEEKDDSKYLRLKLFHKDQPIHLSDVLPMLENFGLRVIGESPYPVKAADGNVFWILDFHMIHTGGALDLETSRELFQDAFAKVWKGELEDDGFNRLVLGAGMTGRQVTILRMFAKYMRQIGTTFSQSYIESTFSKYPLLAKLVIKMFYTRFEPGTKGVEKKLDALHTRINTELDSVANLDDDRIIRRYVELIDAALRTNFFQKNEKGNDKPYISVKFLPELVPEMPLPLPKFEIFVYSPRVEGVHLRGGKVARGGLRWSDRREDFRTEILGLVKAQQVKNTVIVPVGAKGGFYCKHLPEDREGMIAEGQACYKTFIRALLDITDNIVEGEIVPPVDVVRQDEDDPYLVVAADKGTATFSDIANGISAEYNFWLGDAFASGGSVGYDHKKMGITARGAWESVKRHFREMGIDCQTTDFTCVAIGDMAGDVFGNGMLLSKHTRLQAAFNHMHIFIDPEPDAASSWKERDRLFKLPRSSWEDYNKELISKGGGIFSRSAKAIELSPEMKKMLGSQKKSMTPNEL
;
A
#
# COMPACT_ATOMS: atom_id res chain seq x y z
N MET A 1 -28.54 -15.95 -30.14
CA MET A 1 -29.92 -15.57 -29.80
C MET A 1 -30.59 -15.11 -31.08
N SER A 2 -31.44 -15.95 -31.67
CA SER A 2 -32.40 -15.49 -32.68
C SER A 2 -33.35 -14.50 -32.02
N LEU A 3 -33.93 -13.56 -32.76
CA LEU A 3 -35.06 -12.75 -32.31
C LEU A 3 -36.19 -13.69 -31.81
N VAL A 4 -36.18 -13.96 -30.51
CA VAL A 4 -37.31 -14.53 -29.79
C VAL A 4 -38.31 -13.37 -29.75
N ASP A 5 -39.49 -13.60 -30.30
CA ASP A 5 -40.59 -12.63 -30.41
C ASP A 5 -40.56 -11.66 -31.61
N GLY A 6 -40.64 -12.22 -32.83
CA GLY A 6 -41.61 -11.87 -33.88
C GLY A 6 -41.85 -10.42 -34.37
N GLN A 7 -41.31 -9.38 -33.75
CA GLN A 7 -41.42 -7.99 -34.20
C GLN A 7 -40.06 -7.51 -34.73
N SER A 8 -40.07 -7.02 -35.97
CA SER A 8 -38.89 -6.41 -36.56
C SER A 8 -38.57 -5.14 -35.77
N PRO A 9 -37.32 -4.93 -35.31
CA PRO A 9 -36.93 -3.69 -34.67
C PRO A 9 -37.34 -2.47 -35.50
N VAL A 10 -37.92 -1.45 -34.86
CA VAL A 10 -38.42 -0.22 -35.52
C VAL A 10 -37.35 0.42 -36.41
N LEU A 11 -36.07 0.30 -36.02
CA LEU A 11 -34.94 0.77 -36.82
C LEU A 11 -34.85 0.08 -38.19
N LEU A 12 -35.04 -1.24 -38.25
CA LEU A 12 -35.04 -2.00 -39.50
C LEU A 12 -36.28 -1.70 -40.35
N GLU A 13 -37.43 -1.42 -39.72
CA GLU A 13 -38.63 -0.95 -40.43
C GLU A 13 -38.38 0.39 -41.12
N LYS A 14 -37.72 1.34 -40.44
CA LYS A 14 -37.30 2.63 -41.04
C LYS A 14 -36.34 2.47 -42.21
N VAL A 15 -35.37 1.54 -42.14
CA VAL A 15 -34.48 1.22 -43.26
C VAL A 15 -35.29 0.74 -44.47
N VAL A 16 -36.28 -0.13 -44.23
CA VAL A 16 -37.20 -0.63 -45.27
C VAL A 16 -38.06 0.51 -45.86
N GLU A 17 -38.57 1.43 -45.04
CA GLU A 17 -39.31 2.61 -45.51
C GLU A 17 -38.43 3.51 -46.39
N LEU A 18 -37.16 3.72 -46.01
CA LEU A 18 -36.20 4.46 -46.82
C LEU A 18 -35.96 3.79 -48.19
N ILE A 19 -35.83 2.46 -48.23
CA ILE A 19 -35.73 1.68 -49.48
C ILE A 19 -36.96 1.93 -50.37
N GLN A 20 -38.17 1.80 -49.82
CA GLN A 20 -39.40 2.02 -50.58
C GLN A 20 -39.54 3.44 -51.11
N LYS A 21 -39.06 4.44 -50.36
CA LYS A 21 -39.16 5.85 -50.71
C LYS A 21 -38.12 6.31 -51.75
N LYS A 22 -36.89 5.78 -51.68
CA LYS A 22 -35.74 6.30 -52.44
C LYS A 22 -35.25 5.40 -53.57
N VAL A 23 -35.52 4.09 -53.54
CA VAL A 23 -35.14 3.15 -54.61
C VAL A 23 -36.23 3.12 -55.68
N ALA A 24 -35.85 2.92 -56.96
CA ALA A 24 -36.81 2.80 -58.05
C ALA A 24 -37.85 1.70 -57.77
N SER A 25 -39.13 1.97 -58.02
CA SER A 25 -40.25 1.10 -57.60
C SER A 25 -40.18 -0.32 -58.16
N SER A 26 -39.50 -0.54 -59.30
CA SER A 26 -39.25 -1.86 -59.87
C SER A 26 -38.22 -2.69 -59.10
N GLN A 27 -37.26 -2.06 -58.41
CA GLN A 27 -36.19 -2.73 -57.65
C GLN A 27 -36.44 -2.73 -56.14
N ALA A 28 -37.25 -1.81 -55.62
CA ALA A 28 -37.49 -1.66 -54.18
C ALA A 28 -37.90 -2.97 -53.47
N PRO A 29 -38.77 -3.85 -54.03
CA PRO A 29 -39.10 -5.13 -53.40
C PRO A 29 -37.89 -6.08 -53.25
N LEU A 30 -37.00 -6.13 -54.24
CA LEU A 30 -35.80 -6.98 -54.22
C LEU A 30 -34.78 -6.46 -53.20
N VAL A 31 -34.53 -5.15 -53.19
CA VAL A 31 -33.62 -4.53 -52.22
C VAL A 31 -34.15 -4.65 -50.79
N GLN A 32 -35.47 -4.57 -50.61
CA GLN A 32 -36.11 -4.81 -49.31
C GLN A 32 -35.89 -6.25 -48.83
N ASP A 33 -36.05 -7.24 -49.70
CA ASP A 33 -35.78 -8.65 -49.34
C ASP A 33 -34.29 -8.88 -49.05
N PHE A 34 -33.39 -8.28 -49.83
CA PHE A 34 -31.96 -8.30 -49.58
C PHE A 34 -31.58 -7.73 -48.20
N ALA A 35 -32.11 -6.54 -47.86
CA ALA A 35 -31.87 -5.90 -46.57
C ALA A 35 -32.36 -6.74 -45.38
N LYS A 36 -33.56 -7.32 -45.51
CA LYS A 36 -34.14 -8.20 -44.50
C LYS A 36 -33.29 -9.46 -44.29
N ARG A 37 -32.70 -10.01 -45.35
CA ARG A 37 -31.81 -11.17 -45.28
C ARG A 37 -30.47 -10.82 -44.64
N LEU A 38 -29.88 -9.68 -45.02
CA LEU A 38 -28.60 -9.21 -44.47
C LEU A 38 -28.67 -9.03 -42.95
N TYR A 39 -29.70 -8.33 -42.46
CA TYR A 39 -29.87 -8.02 -41.04
C TYR A 39 -30.65 -9.07 -40.25
N ARG A 40 -30.99 -10.23 -40.85
CA ARG A 40 -31.82 -11.24 -40.21
C ARG A 40 -31.28 -11.74 -38.86
N ASN A 41 -29.97 -11.85 -38.75
CA ASN A 41 -29.27 -12.43 -37.60
C ASN A 41 -28.46 -11.40 -36.80
N ILE A 42 -28.68 -10.10 -37.03
CA ILE A 42 -28.01 -9.05 -36.25
C ILE A 42 -28.51 -9.08 -34.80
N SER A 43 -27.63 -8.88 -33.83
CA SER A 43 -28.02 -8.85 -32.42
C SER A 43 -28.73 -7.54 -32.07
N SER A 44 -29.54 -7.53 -31.01
CA SER A 44 -30.16 -6.30 -30.49
C SER A 44 -29.12 -5.27 -30.03
N ASP A 45 -27.99 -5.76 -29.49
CA ASP A 45 -26.91 -4.91 -28.97
C ASP A 45 -26.16 -4.22 -30.13
N ASP A 46 -25.99 -4.91 -31.26
CA ASP A 46 -25.39 -4.30 -32.46
C ASP A 46 -26.28 -3.21 -33.07
N LEU A 47 -27.57 -3.19 -32.75
CA LEU A 47 -28.53 -2.18 -33.23
C LEU A 47 -28.60 -0.92 -32.34
N SER A 48 -28.20 -0.98 -31.06
CA SER A 48 -28.51 0.05 -30.06
C SER A 48 -27.82 1.41 -30.29
N HIS A 49 -26.84 1.47 -31.19
CA HIS A 49 -26.07 2.68 -31.51
C HIS A 49 -26.06 3.03 -33.00
N ARG A 50 -27.00 2.46 -33.77
CA ARG A 50 -27.10 2.68 -35.22
C ARG A 50 -28.26 3.59 -35.57
N ASN A 51 -28.15 4.26 -36.71
CA ASN A 51 -29.23 5.03 -37.31
C ASN A 51 -29.65 4.41 -38.65
N ASP A 52 -30.87 4.73 -39.06
CA ASP A 52 -31.53 4.20 -40.27
C ASP A 52 -30.86 4.68 -41.56
N SER A 53 -30.34 5.90 -41.59
CA SER A 53 -29.66 6.46 -42.77
C SER A 53 -28.38 5.72 -43.14
N ASP A 54 -27.52 5.44 -42.17
CA ASP A 54 -26.23 4.76 -42.42
C ASP A 54 -26.46 3.28 -42.72
N MET A 55 -27.40 2.62 -42.01
CA MET A 55 -27.78 1.24 -42.30
C MET A 55 -28.41 1.09 -43.69
N TYR A 56 -29.18 2.08 -44.15
CA TYR A 56 -29.69 2.17 -45.51
C TYR A 56 -28.55 2.35 -46.53
N GLY A 57 -27.59 3.24 -46.24
CA GLY A 57 -26.42 3.48 -47.09
C GLY A 57 -25.57 2.22 -47.27
N ALA A 58 -25.29 1.50 -46.18
CA ALA A 58 -24.56 0.23 -46.19
C ALA A 58 -25.28 -0.85 -47.02
N VAL A 59 -26.61 -0.98 -46.90
CA VAL A 59 -27.39 -1.92 -47.70
C VAL A 59 -27.29 -1.61 -49.20
N LEU A 60 -27.42 -0.33 -49.57
CA LEU A 60 -27.34 0.06 -50.98
C LEU A 60 -25.94 -0.11 -51.56
N GLY A 61 -24.89 0.27 -50.81
CA GLY A 61 -23.50 0.03 -51.18
C GLY A 61 -23.28 -1.45 -51.51
N LEU A 62 -23.67 -2.33 -50.60
CA LEU A 62 -23.53 -3.77 -50.77
C LEU A 62 -24.41 -4.31 -51.92
N TRP A 63 -25.64 -3.81 -52.09
CA TRP A 63 -26.51 -4.19 -53.20
C TRP A 63 -25.94 -3.81 -54.56
N HIS A 64 -25.32 -2.63 -54.68
CA HIS A 64 -24.63 -2.21 -55.89
C HIS A 64 -23.42 -3.11 -56.17
N SER A 65 -22.59 -3.40 -55.16
CA SER A 65 -21.49 -4.35 -55.29
C SER A 65 -21.98 -5.76 -55.67
N PHE A 66 -23.13 -6.19 -55.16
CA PHE A 66 -23.74 -7.47 -55.52
C PHE A 66 -24.18 -7.52 -56.99
N ASN A 67 -24.66 -6.41 -57.57
CA ASN A 67 -25.00 -6.32 -58.99
C ASN A 67 -23.78 -6.10 -59.89
N GLU A 68 -22.68 -5.56 -59.37
CA GLU A 68 -21.39 -5.43 -60.06
C GLU A 68 -20.67 -6.79 -60.20
N TYR A 69 -20.78 -7.66 -59.19
CA TYR A 69 -20.16 -8.98 -59.21
C TYR A 69 -20.79 -9.91 -60.27
N LYS A 70 -19.94 -10.66 -60.98
CA LYS A 70 -20.33 -11.70 -61.92
C LYS A 70 -20.11 -13.08 -61.29
N PRO A 71 -21.15 -13.92 -61.17
CA PRO A 71 -21.01 -15.27 -60.61
C PRO A 71 -19.90 -16.06 -61.29
N GLY A 72 -19.02 -16.69 -60.50
CA GLY A 72 -17.86 -17.45 -60.99
C GLY A 72 -16.58 -16.65 -61.24
N ASP A 73 -16.62 -15.30 -61.19
CA ASP A 73 -15.42 -14.46 -61.24
C ASP A 73 -14.68 -14.43 -59.88
N LYS A 74 -13.46 -13.87 -59.88
CA LYS A 74 -12.70 -13.58 -58.65
C LYS A 74 -13.50 -12.70 -57.69
N ALA A 75 -13.27 -12.85 -56.39
CA ALA A 75 -13.93 -12.07 -55.35
C ALA A 75 -13.94 -10.57 -55.65
N LEU A 76 -15.13 -9.96 -55.64
CA LEU A 76 -15.25 -8.50 -55.62
C LEU A 76 -15.03 -8.02 -54.19
N ILE A 77 -13.96 -7.26 -53.96
CA ILE A 77 -13.62 -6.72 -52.63
C ILE A 77 -13.50 -5.20 -52.67
N LYS A 78 -14.29 -4.52 -51.83
CA LYS A 78 -14.18 -3.08 -51.56
C LYS A 78 -13.79 -2.87 -50.09
N VAL A 79 -12.84 -1.97 -49.86
CA VAL A 79 -12.37 -1.57 -48.52
C VAL A 79 -12.25 -0.06 -48.52
N TYR A 80 -13.11 0.64 -47.78
CA TYR A 80 -13.22 2.09 -47.84
C TYR A 80 -13.81 2.69 -46.56
N ASN A 81 -13.60 3.98 -46.37
CA ASN A 81 -14.22 4.76 -45.31
C ASN A 81 -15.37 5.57 -45.93
N PRO A 82 -16.64 5.23 -45.66
CA PRO A 82 -17.76 5.93 -46.28
C PRO A 82 -17.77 7.40 -45.88
N ASP A 83 -17.93 8.28 -46.87
CA ASP A 83 -18.22 9.69 -46.64
C ASP A 83 -19.39 10.18 -47.50
N VAL A 84 -20.10 11.19 -47.00
CA VAL A 84 -21.31 11.71 -47.66
C VAL A 84 -21.03 12.20 -49.10
N PRO A 85 -19.94 12.95 -49.39
CA PRO A 85 -19.65 13.41 -50.76
C PRO A 85 -19.40 12.31 -51.79
N ASN A 86 -18.75 11.21 -51.41
CA ASN A 86 -18.33 10.17 -52.35
C ASN A 86 -19.29 8.97 -52.37
N ASP A 87 -19.86 8.61 -51.23
CA ASP A 87 -20.65 7.38 -51.06
C ASP A 87 -22.13 7.66 -50.73
N GLY A 88 -22.48 8.89 -50.34
CA GLY A 88 -23.86 9.27 -49.99
C GLY A 88 -24.30 8.87 -48.58
N TRP A 89 -23.38 8.34 -47.76
CA TRP A 89 -23.56 8.00 -46.35
C TRP A 89 -22.21 8.03 -45.62
N GLU A 90 -22.20 8.02 -44.29
CA GLU A 90 -20.96 8.01 -43.52
C GLU A 90 -20.91 6.87 -42.50
N SER A 91 -19.69 6.49 -42.09
CA SER A 91 -19.50 5.57 -40.98
C SER A 91 -18.28 5.99 -40.15
N PRO A 92 -18.32 5.83 -38.82
CA PRO A 92 -17.12 5.95 -38.00
C PRO A 92 -16.10 4.83 -38.27
N HIS A 93 -16.51 3.73 -38.92
CA HIS A 93 -15.69 2.54 -39.19
C HIS A 93 -15.23 2.45 -40.66
N THR A 94 -14.23 1.61 -40.92
CA THR A 94 -13.92 1.15 -42.28
C THR A 94 -14.87 0.04 -42.66
N ILE A 95 -15.43 0.12 -43.86
CA ILE A 95 -16.35 -0.87 -44.43
C ILE A 95 -15.61 -1.78 -45.39
N ILE A 96 -15.87 -3.07 -45.26
CA ILE A 96 -15.40 -4.11 -46.16
C ILE A 96 -16.62 -4.80 -46.76
N GLU A 97 -16.67 -4.80 -48.09
CA GLU A 97 -17.65 -5.56 -48.85
C GLU A 97 -16.93 -6.68 -49.60
N ILE A 98 -17.42 -7.92 -49.49
CA ILE A 98 -16.88 -9.07 -50.22
C ILE A 98 -18.05 -9.81 -50.88
N ILE A 99 -18.02 -9.93 -52.22
CA ILE A 99 -18.96 -10.77 -52.96
C ILE A 99 -18.16 -11.85 -53.71
N GLN A 100 -18.50 -13.11 -53.50
CA GLN A 100 -17.93 -14.25 -54.22
C GLN A 100 -18.93 -15.42 -54.23
N SER A 101 -18.85 -16.29 -55.24
CA SER A 101 -19.57 -17.56 -55.25
C SER A 101 -19.38 -18.37 -53.97
N ASP A 102 -20.50 -18.90 -53.46
CA ASP A 102 -20.56 -19.50 -52.13
C ASP A 102 -19.68 -20.75 -52.04
N MET A 103 -18.79 -20.76 -51.04
CA MET A 103 -17.82 -21.81 -50.80
C MET A 103 -17.63 -22.03 -49.29
N PRO A 104 -17.24 -23.24 -48.85
CA PRO A 104 -16.83 -23.48 -47.47
C PRO A 104 -15.65 -22.57 -47.05
N PHE A 105 -15.49 -22.39 -45.72
CA PHE A 105 -14.36 -21.71 -45.08
C PHE A 105 -14.25 -20.18 -45.26
N MET A 106 -15.13 -19.53 -46.03
CA MET A 106 -15.07 -18.08 -46.28
C MET A 106 -15.07 -17.25 -44.98
N VAL A 107 -16.03 -17.51 -44.08
CA VAL A 107 -16.22 -16.73 -42.85
C VAL A 107 -15.02 -16.82 -41.91
N ASP A 108 -14.58 -18.04 -41.61
CA ASP A 108 -13.47 -18.27 -40.68
C ASP A 108 -12.16 -17.69 -41.23
N SER A 109 -11.91 -17.85 -42.54
CA SER A 109 -10.69 -17.36 -43.19
C SER A 109 -10.63 -15.83 -43.24
N VAL A 110 -11.76 -15.16 -43.46
CA VAL A 110 -11.83 -13.69 -43.38
C VAL A 110 -11.57 -13.19 -41.96
N ARG A 111 -12.17 -13.81 -40.94
CA ARG A 111 -11.89 -13.48 -39.53
C ARG A 111 -10.43 -13.67 -39.18
N MET A 112 -9.82 -14.76 -39.64
CA MET A 112 -8.39 -15.03 -39.45
C MET A 112 -7.51 -13.96 -40.12
N ALA A 113 -7.88 -13.49 -41.31
CA ALA A 113 -7.15 -12.44 -42.01
C ALA A 113 -7.15 -11.12 -41.23
N LEU A 114 -8.30 -10.71 -40.70
CA LEU A 114 -8.43 -9.52 -39.86
C LEU A 114 -7.60 -9.64 -38.57
N SER A 115 -7.69 -10.80 -37.90
CA SER A 115 -6.93 -11.06 -36.67
C SER A 115 -5.41 -11.04 -36.90
N ARG A 116 -4.90 -11.57 -38.02
CA ARG A 116 -3.47 -11.51 -38.38
C ARG A 116 -2.95 -10.09 -38.57
N LEU A 117 -3.81 -9.18 -39.07
CA LEU A 117 -3.48 -7.77 -39.22
C LEU A 117 -3.66 -6.98 -37.91
N GLY A 118 -4.11 -7.62 -36.83
CA GLY A 118 -4.41 -6.95 -35.56
C GLY A 118 -5.63 -6.02 -35.63
N ILE A 119 -6.53 -6.26 -36.59
CA ILE A 119 -7.71 -5.42 -36.84
C ILE A 119 -8.93 -6.04 -36.16
N THR A 120 -9.61 -5.25 -35.32
CA THR A 120 -10.84 -5.69 -34.65
C THR A 120 -12.02 -5.54 -35.60
N SER A 121 -12.87 -6.58 -35.65
CA SER A 121 -14.16 -6.51 -36.35
C SER A 121 -15.27 -6.17 -35.36
N HIS A 122 -15.95 -5.05 -35.62
CA HIS A 122 -17.08 -4.56 -34.82
C HIS A 122 -18.40 -5.19 -35.27
N LEU A 123 -18.53 -5.45 -36.57
CA LEU A 123 -19.67 -6.14 -37.16
C LEU A 123 -19.17 -7.01 -38.31
N LEU A 124 -19.67 -8.25 -38.42
CA LEU A 124 -19.40 -9.13 -39.55
C LEU A 124 -20.70 -9.83 -39.95
N LEU A 125 -21.38 -9.26 -40.93
CA LEU A 125 -22.54 -9.86 -41.56
C LEU A 125 -22.12 -10.63 -42.80
N HIS A 126 -22.72 -11.79 -42.99
CA HIS A 126 -22.53 -12.62 -44.18
C HIS A 126 -23.83 -13.33 -44.51
N MET A 127 -24.13 -13.48 -45.79
CA MET A 127 -25.28 -14.25 -46.23
C MET A 127 -25.00 -14.94 -47.57
N PRO A 128 -25.21 -16.27 -47.68
CA PRO A 128 -25.30 -16.95 -48.96
C PRO A 128 -26.66 -16.68 -49.61
N ILE A 129 -26.65 -16.28 -50.88
CA ILE A 129 -27.84 -15.81 -51.60
C ILE A 129 -28.02 -16.62 -52.89
N SER A 130 -29.04 -17.49 -52.90
CA SER A 130 -29.54 -18.11 -54.12
C SER A 130 -30.30 -17.07 -54.94
N HIS A 131 -29.88 -16.80 -56.18
CA HIS A 131 -30.46 -15.74 -57.00
C HIS A 131 -30.40 -16.02 -58.51
N LYS A 132 -31.21 -15.28 -59.28
CA LYS A 132 -31.19 -15.27 -60.74
C LYS A 132 -30.75 -13.91 -61.26
N ARG A 133 -30.09 -13.91 -62.42
CA ARG A 133 -29.64 -12.70 -63.11
C ARG A 133 -30.16 -12.66 -64.54
N ASP A 134 -30.34 -11.46 -65.07
CA ASP A 134 -30.62 -11.27 -66.49
C ASP A 134 -29.34 -11.26 -67.35
N LYS A 135 -29.49 -10.95 -68.65
CA LYS A 135 -28.38 -10.89 -69.62
C LYS A 135 -27.42 -9.73 -69.36
N ASP A 136 -27.84 -8.71 -68.61
CA ASP A 136 -27.03 -7.54 -68.22
C ASP A 136 -26.42 -7.71 -66.82
N ASN A 137 -26.43 -8.95 -66.29
CA ASN A 137 -25.92 -9.36 -64.99
C ASN A 137 -26.65 -8.72 -63.79
N GLN A 138 -27.83 -8.14 -63.99
CA GLN A 138 -28.63 -7.58 -62.91
C GLN A 138 -29.45 -8.67 -62.21
N VAL A 139 -29.54 -8.60 -60.90
CA VAL A 139 -30.33 -9.55 -60.11
C VAL A 139 -31.82 -9.34 -60.37
N THR A 140 -32.49 -10.39 -60.83
CA THR A 140 -33.93 -10.37 -61.13
C THR A 140 -34.77 -11.04 -60.06
N ASP A 141 -34.20 -11.98 -59.31
CA ASP A 141 -34.93 -12.73 -58.28
C ASP A 141 -34.01 -13.21 -57.15
N LEU A 142 -34.52 -13.17 -55.90
CA LEU A 142 -33.86 -13.69 -54.70
C LEU A 142 -34.62 -14.93 -54.21
N LEU A 143 -34.05 -16.10 -54.46
CA LEU A 143 -34.68 -17.38 -54.19
C LEU A 143 -34.62 -17.74 -52.70
N ARG A 144 -35.27 -18.86 -52.34
CA ARG A 144 -35.17 -19.39 -50.98
C ARG A 144 -33.73 -19.82 -50.68
N PRO A 145 -33.20 -19.55 -49.47
CA PRO A 145 -31.87 -20.02 -49.10
C PRO A 145 -31.74 -21.53 -49.31
N GLY A 146 -30.66 -21.96 -49.97
CA GLY A 146 -30.39 -23.38 -50.25
C GLY A 146 -31.00 -23.92 -51.54
N THR A 147 -31.72 -23.11 -52.33
CA THR A 147 -32.15 -23.52 -53.69
C THR A 147 -30.93 -23.73 -54.60
N ARG A 148 -30.87 -24.90 -55.25
CA ARG A 148 -29.78 -25.37 -56.13
C ARG A 148 -30.36 -25.97 -57.43
N ASP A 149 -31.04 -25.14 -58.21
CA ASP A 149 -31.55 -25.44 -59.55
C ASP A 149 -30.75 -24.64 -60.61
N ASP A 150 -31.41 -24.12 -61.65
CA ASP A 150 -30.85 -23.13 -62.58
C ASP A 150 -30.78 -21.74 -61.92
N ASN A 151 -29.83 -21.58 -61.00
CA ASN A 151 -29.58 -20.34 -60.26
C ASN A 151 -28.11 -20.24 -59.81
N PHE A 152 -27.69 -19.03 -59.43
CA PHE A 152 -26.39 -18.79 -58.81
C PHE A 152 -26.52 -18.77 -57.28
N VAL A 153 -25.43 -19.06 -56.58
CA VAL A 153 -25.33 -18.93 -55.12
C VAL A 153 -24.04 -18.17 -54.82
N ASP A 154 -24.18 -16.90 -54.41
CA ASP A 154 -23.05 -16.06 -54.05
C ASP A 154 -23.22 -15.56 -52.61
N THR A 155 -22.12 -15.44 -51.89
CA THR A 155 -22.08 -14.97 -50.51
C THR A 155 -21.62 -13.52 -50.47
N ALA A 156 -22.45 -12.69 -49.83
CA ALA A 156 -22.18 -11.27 -49.60
C ALA A 156 -21.74 -11.05 -48.15
N PHE A 157 -20.62 -10.36 -47.95
CA PHE A 157 -20.14 -9.91 -46.65
C PHE A 157 -20.26 -8.40 -46.54
N LEU A 158 -20.70 -7.93 -45.37
CA LEU A 158 -20.59 -6.56 -44.91
C LEU A 158 -19.89 -6.56 -43.55
N ILE A 159 -18.69 -6.00 -43.50
CA ILE A 159 -17.85 -6.04 -42.31
C ILE A 159 -17.46 -4.62 -41.93
N GLU A 160 -17.58 -4.32 -40.64
CA GLU A 160 -17.13 -3.08 -40.04
C GLU A 160 -15.91 -3.37 -39.16
N VAL A 161 -14.85 -2.61 -39.36
CA VAL A 161 -13.58 -2.77 -38.64
C VAL A 161 -13.07 -1.43 -38.11
N ASP A 162 -12.02 -1.48 -37.28
CA ASP A 162 -11.29 -0.30 -36.83
C ASP A 162 -10.96 0.64 -38.00
N ARG A 163 -11.11 1.94 -37.81
CA ARG A 163 -10.98 2.91 -38.90
C ARG A 163 -9.54 2.97 -39.44
N GLN A 164 -9.43 2.52 -40.69
CA GLN A 164 -8.38 2.69 -41.68
C GLN A 164 -7.90 4.13 -41.87
N SER A 165 -6.83 4.61 -41.24
CA SER A 165 -6.48 6.03 -41.32
C SER A 165 -5.74 6.40 -42.62
N THR A 166 -5.05 5.46 -43.25
CA THR A 166 -4.24 5.71 -44.45
C THR A 166 -4.69 4.89 -45.66
N LYS A 167 -4.40 5.40 -46.86
CA LYS A 167 -4.68 4.65 -48.12
C LYS A 167 -3.87 3.37 -48.24
N ASP A 168 -2.68 3.31 -47.64
CA ASP A 168 -1.82 2.13 -47.70
C ASP A 168 -2.33 1.00 -46.80
N GLU A 169 -2.86 1.32 -45.62
CA GLU A 169 -3.58 0.36 -44.75
C GLU A 169 -4.79 -0.24 -45.47
N LEU A 170 -5.64 0.59 -46.10
CA LEU A 170 -6.81 0.12 -46.85
C LEU A 170 -6.40 -0.80 -48.03
N LYS A 171 -5.34 -0.45 -48.76
CA LYS A 171 -4.79 -1.27 -49.84
C LYS A 171 -4.21 -2.58 -49.33
N ALA A 172 -3.48 -2.56 -48.21
CA ALA A 172 -2.90 -3.75 -47.61
C ALA A 172 -3.99 -4.72 -47.14
N LEU A 173 -5.02 -4.20 -46.47
CA LEU A 173 -6.19 -4.97 -46.04
C LEU A 173 -6.92 -5.60 -47.24
N LYS A 174 -7.21 -4.80 -48.29
CA LYS A 174 -7.82 -5.30 -49.52
C LYS A 174 -6.97 -6.41 -50.16
N LYS A 175 -5.66 -6.21 -50.28
CA LYS A 175 -4.72 -7.18 -50.86
C LYS A 175 -4.70 -8.49 -50.08
N GLU A 176 -4.67 -8.41 -48.75
CA GLU A 176 -4.67 -9.60 -47.88
C GLU A 176 -5.97 -10.39 -48.04
N LEU A 177 -7.13 -9.72 -47.99
CA LEU A 177 -8.43 -10.37 -48.18
C LEU A 177 -8.56 -10.98 -49.58
N SER A 178 -8.14 -10.27 -50.63
CA SER A 178 -8.15 -10.82 -52.01
C SER A 178 -7.30 -12.08 -52.12
N SER A 179 -6.12 -12.08 -51.51
CA SER A 179 -5.24 -13.25 -51.50
C SER A 179 -5.85 -14.44 -50.75
N VAL A 180 -6.50 -14.19 -49.60
CA VAL A 180 -7.18 -15.25 -48.83
C VAL A 180 -8.36 -15.83 -49.61
N MET A 181 -9.17 -14.98 -50.24
CA MET A 181 -10.32 -15.44 -51.04
C MET A 181 -9.89 -16.29 -52.26
N GLU A 182 -8.77 -15.95 -52.89
CA GLU A 182 -8.19 -16.74 -53.99
C GLU A 182 -7.69 -18.12 -53.51
N GLU A 183 -7.06 -18.18 -52.34
CA GLU A 183 -6.63 -19.45 -51.72
C GLU A 183 -7.82 -20.36 -51.39
N ILE A 184 -8.94 -19.81 -50.92
CA ILE A 184 -10.18 -20.57 -50.68
C ILE A 184 -10.69 -21.18 -51.99
N SER A 185 -10.78 -20.38 -53.06
CA SER A 185 -11.21 -20.87 -54.37
C SER A 185 -10.35 -22.03 -54.85
N LEU A 186 -9.02 -21.90 -54.74
CA LEU A 186 -8.10 -22.97 -55.13
C LEU A 186 -8.32 -24.25 -54.32
N ALA A 187 -8.37 -24.14 -52.99
CA ALA A 187 -8.54 -25.30 -52.12
C ALA A 187 -9.87 -26.03 -52.37
N VAL A 188 -10.96 -25.29 -52.59
CA VAL A 188 -12.31 -25.85 -52.77
C VAL A 188 -12.53 -26.38 -54.19
N SER A 189 -12.07 -25.68 -55.23
CA SER A 189 -12.29 -26.11 -56.63
C SER A 189 -11.59 -27.43 -56.97
N ASP A 190 -10.41 -27.69 -56.39
CA ASP A 190 -9.65 -28.94 -56.61
C ASP A 190 -9.89 -30.00 -55.52
N TRP A 191 -10.82 -29.79 -54.59
CA TRP A 191 -11.08 -30.72 -53.48
C TRP A 191 -11.33 -32.15 -53.96
N GLN A 192 -12.29 -32.34 -54.88
CA GLN A 192 -12.64 -33.67 -55.37
C GLN A 192 -11.49 -34.38 -56.13
N PRO A 193 -10.74 -33.69 -57.03
CA PRO A 193 -9.49 -34.23 -57.58
C PRO A 193 -8.48 -34.67 -56.52
N MET A 194 -8.28 -33.88 -55.45
CA MET A 194 -7.33 -34.20 -54.39
C MET A 194 -7.75 -35.44 -53.58
N VAL A 195 -9.03 -35.55 -53.22
CA VAL A 195 -9.59 -36.74 -52.53
C VAL A 195 -9.48 -38.00 -53.39
N THR A 196 -9.77 -37.87 -54.68
CA THR A 196 -9.64 -38.98 -55.64
C THR A 196 -8.20 -39.45 -55.70
N LYS A 197 -7.24 -38.51 -55.77
CA LYS A 197 -5.82 -38.85 -55.79
C LYS A 197 -5.34 -39.52 -54.50
N LEU A 198 -5.80 -39.05 -53.33
CA LEU A 198 -5.49 -39.71 -52.05
C LEU A 198 -6.01 -41.15 -52.02
N SER A 199 -7.22 -41.39 -52.53
CA SER A 199 -7.81 -42.72 -52.64
C SER A 199 -7.02 -43.64 -53.57
N GLU A 200 -6.55 -43.14 -54.72
CA GLU A 200 -5.68 -43.90 -55.62
C GLU A 200 -4.38 -44.32 -54.94
N VAL A 201 -3.73 -43.38 -54.24
CA VAL A 201 -2.48 -43.63 -53.50
C VAL A 201 -2.71 -44.66 -52.39
N ALA A 202 -3.86 -44.64 -51.73
CA ALA A 202 -4.22 -45.63 -50.70
C ALA A 202 -4.26 -47.08 -51.25
N GLU A 203 -4.67 -47.27 -52.51
CA GLU A 203 -4.65 -48.59 -53.14
C GLU A 203 -3.23 -49.03 -53.53
N GLU A 204 -2.40 -48.09 -53.98
CA GLU A 204 -1.03 -48.36 -54.47
C GLU A 204 -0.10 -48.94 -53.39
N VAL A 205 -0.22 -48.47 -52.14
CA VAL A 205 0.64 -48.87 -51.00
C VAL A 205 0.63 -50.38 -50.72
N THR A 206 -0.42 -51.09 -51.15
CA THR A 206 -0.52 -52.54 -50.91
C THR A 206 0.30 -53.40 -51.88
N ALA A 207 0.93 -52.78 -52.89
CA ALA A 207 1.74 -53.50 -53.86
C ALA A 207 3.00 -54.14 -53.22
N ASP A 208 3.50 -55.20 -53.85
CA ASP A 208 4.60 -56.01 -53.31
C ASP A 208 5.92 -55.24 -53.17
N TYR A 209 6.15 -54.24 -54.02
CA TYR A 209 7.39 -53.46 -54.08
C TYR A 209 7.50 -52.34 -53.03
N TYR A 210 6.42 -52.01 -52.31
CA TYR A 210 6.53 -51.17 -51.11
C TYR A 210 7.23 -51.96 -49.98
N PRO A 211 8.08 -51.34 -49.14
CA PRO A 211 8.68 -52.02 -47.98
C PRO A 211 7.66 -52.33 -46.88
N GLY A 212 8.08 -53.04 -45.82
CA GLY A 212 7.25 -53.30 -44.64
C GLY A 212 6.35 -54.56 -44.70
N SER A 213 5.75 -54.89 -43.56
CA SER A 213 4.92 -56.10 -43.41
C SER A 213 3.54 -55.95 -44.08
N LYS A 214 2.86 -57.08 -44.38
CA LYS A 214 1.49 -57.04 -44.93
C LYS A 214 0.52 -56.31 -44.00
N GLU A 215 0.66 -56.47 -42.69
CA GLU A 215 -0.16 -55.79 -41.69
C GLU A 215 0.08 -54.28 -41.68
N GLU A 216 1.35 -53.86 -41.78
CA GLU A 216 1.73 -52.45 -41.85
C GLU A 216 1.16 -51.75 -43.09
N LYS A 217 1.30 -52.37 -44.27
CA LYS A 217 0.73 -51.86 -45.53
C LYS A 217 -0.80 -51.72 -45.43
N GLN A 218 -1.48 -52.71 -44.84
CA GLN A 218 -2.94 -52.66 -44.62
C GLN A 218 -3.35 -51.55 -43.65
N ASN A 219 -2.59 -51.34 -42.58
CA ASN A 219 -2.84 -50.25 -41.62
C ASN A 219 -2.67 -48.87 -42.27
N ILE A 220 -1.65 -48.70 -43.13
CA ILE A 220 -1.42 -47.46 -43.89
C ILE A 220 -2.55 -47.21 -44.89
N GLN A 221 -2.95 -48.24 -45.66
CA GLN A 221 -4.09 -48.14 -46.57
C GLN A 221 -5.37 -47.72 -45.81
N ALA A 222 -5.65 -48.36 -44.67
CA ALA A 222 -6.81 -48.03 -43.85
C ALA A 222 -6.78 -46.57 -43.35
N PHE A 223 -5.60 -46.07 -42.97
CA PHE A 223 -5.42 -44.68 -42.58
C PHE A 223 -5.63 -43.71 -43.74
N LEU A 224 -5.04 -43.97 -44.92
CA LEU A 224 -5.22 -43.12 -46.10
C LEU A 224 -6.68 -43.06 -46.58
N ARG A 225 -7.40 -44.21 -46.57
CA ARG A 225 -8.85 -44.24 -46.84
C ARG A 225 -9.65 -43.47 -45.80
N TRP A 226 -9.30 -43.61 -44.53
CA TRP A 226 -9.95 -42.88 -43.44
C TRP A 226 -9.77 -41.36 -43.60
N LEU A 227 -8.59 -40.89 -44.02
CA LEU A 227 -8.36 -39.47 -44.33
C LEU A 227 -9.23 -38.99 -45.51
N ALA A 228 -9.37 -39.81 -46.55
CA ALA A 228 -10.22 -39.50 -47.71
C ALA A 228 -11.73 -39.48 -47.39
N ASP A 229 -12.15 -40.19 -46.33
CA ASP A 229 -13.54 -40.26 -45.84
C ASP A 229 -13.87 -39.10 -44.88
N ASP A 230 -13.67 -37.86 -45.35
CA ASP A 230 -13.97 -36.59 -44.64
C ASP A 230 -13.26 -36.38 -43.28
N ASN A 231 -12.24 -37.17 -42.95
CA ASN A 231 -11.45 -36.97 -41.72
C ASN A 231 -10.25 -36.03 -41.89
N PHE A 232 -9.98 -35.58 -43.12
CA PHE A 232 -8.91 -34.65 -43.44
C PHE A 232 -9.33 -33.64 -44.52
N THR A 233 -9.31 -32.36 -44.19
CA THR A 233 -9.53 -31.27 -45.15
C THR A 233 -8.24 -31.01 -45.93
N ILE A 234 -8.08 -31.71 -47.05
CA ILE A 234 -6.97 -31.51 -48.01
C ILE A 234 -7.11 -30.13 -48.66
N THR A 235 -6.08 -29.30 -48.53
CA THR A 235 -6.02 -27.97 -49.15
C THR A 235 -5.01 -27.89 -50.28
N GLY A 236 -4.12 -28.87 -50.43
CA GLY A 236 -3.19 -28.94 -51.56
C GLY A 236 -2.57 -30.32 -51.75
N TYR A 237 -2.22 -30.61 -53.00
CA TYR A 237 -1.51 -31.84 -53.38
C TYR A 237 -0.46 -31.54 -54.45
N ARG A 238 0.69 -32.24 -54.38
CA ARG A 238 1.69 -32.28 -55.45
C ARG A 238 2.51 -33.57 -55.38
N SER A 239 2.88 -34.12 -56.53
CA SER A 239 3.88 -35.19 -56.65
C SER A 239 5.30 -34.63 -56.83
N TYR A 240 6.28 -35.31 -56.24
CA TYR A 240 7.70 -34.98 -56.39
C TYR A 240 8.48 -36.19 -56.88
N ASP A 241 9.38 -36.00 -57.85
CA ASP A 241 10.30 -37.02 -58.35
C ASP A 241 11.67 -36.84 -57.70
N LEU A 242 12.24 -37.95 -57.20
CA LEU A 242 13.60 -38.01 -56.69
C LEU A 242 14.53 -38.52 -57.80
N LYS A 243 15.37 -37.64 -58.34
CA LYS A 243 16.25 -37.96 -59.48
C LYS A 243 17.72 -38.00 -59.04
N PRO A 244 18.50 -39.02 -59.43
CA PRO A 244 19.92 -39.02 -59.15
C PRO A 244 20.62 -37.92 -59.96
N VAL A 245 21.45 -37.12 -59.29
CA VAL A 245 22.34 -36.11 -59.90
C VAL A 245 23.79 -36.41 -59.51
N LYS A 246 24.78 -35.71 -60.08
CA LYS A 246 26.19 -36.04 -59.85
C LYS A 246 26.59 -35.83 -58.38
N GLY A 247 26.66 -36.93 -57.62
CA GLY A 247 27.06 -36.94 -56.21
C GLY A 247 25.95 -36.61 -55.22
N ASP A 248 24.69 -36.55 -55.65
CA ASP A 248 23.54 -36.21 -54.80
C ASP A 248 22.23 -36.71 -55.44
N TYR A 249 21.09 -36.49 -54.79
CA TYR A 249 19.76 -36.63 -55.39
C TYR A 249 19.07 -35.27 -55.42
N GLU A 250 18.23 -35.06 -56.43
CA GLU A 250 17.42 -33.85 -56.58
C GLU A 250 15.94 -34.20 -56.45
N LEU A 251 15.27 -33.55 -55.49
CA LEU A 251 13.82 -33.61 -55.34
C LEU A 251 13.19 -32.52 -56.22
N SER A 252 12.54 -32.94 -57.31
CA SER A 252 11.94 -32.05 -58.32
C SER A 252 10.42 -32.12 -58.30
N GLN A 253 9.75 -30.99 -58.53
CA GLN A 253 8.29 -30.91 -58.59
C GLN A 253 7.78 -31.50 -59.90
N THR A 254 6.73 -32.33 -59.85
CA THR A 254 5.95 -32.67 -61.04
C THR A 254 4.88 -31.58 -61.23
N GLU A 255 5.20 -30.52 -61.98
CA GLU A 255 4.41 -29.27 -62.01
C GLU A 255 2.92 -29.49 -62.31
N ASP A 256 2.63 -30.30 -63.34
CA ASP A 256 1.27 -30.63 -63.80
C ASP A 256 0.43 -31.40 -62.77
N SER A 257 1.05 -31.91 -61.70
CA SER A 257 0.34 -32.61 -60.62
C SER A 257 -0.18 -31.68 -59.52
N SER A 258 0.13 -30.38 -59.58
CA SER A 258 -0.20 -29.43 -58.52
C SER A 258 -1.71 -29.14 -58.46
N LEU A 259 -2.32 -29.43 -57.31
CA LEU A 259 -3.72 -29.19 -57.02
C LEU A 259 -3.88 -28.32 -55.77
N GLY A 260 -4.98 -27.57 -55.71
CA GLY A 260 -5.32 -26.70 -54.58
C GLY A 260 -4.28 -25.59 -54.37
N LEU A 261 -3.94 -25.33 -53.11
CA LEU A 261 -2.96 -24.31 -52.72
C LEU A 261 -1.57 -24.54 -53.32
N MET A 262 -1.24 -25.77 -53.72
CA MET A 262 0.04 -26.05 -54.39
C MET A 262 0.11 -25.44 -55.79
N ARG A 263 -0.99 -25.00 -56.41
CA ARG A 263 -0.91 -24.29 -57.71
C ARG A 263 -0.18 -22.94 -57.62
N ASN A 264 -0.18 -22.31 -56.45
CA ASN A 264 0.45 -21.00 -56.24
C ASN A 264 1.96 -21.06 -55.92
N SER A 265 2.57 -22.25 -55.88
CA SER A 265 3.94 -22.44 -55.41
C SER A 265 4.80 -23.30 -56.34
N VAL A 266 4.53 -23.24 -57.65
CA VAL A 266 5.30 -23.98 -58.67
C VAL A 266 6.69 -23.35 -58.82
N SER A 267 7.73 -24.19 -58.83
CA SER A 267 9.11 -23.75 -59.02
C SER A 267 9.87 -24.74 -59.89
N GLU A 268 10.55 -24.23 -60.91
CA GLU A 268 11.42 -25.00 -61.80
C GLU A 268 12.73 -25.46 -61.11
N LYS A 269 13.03 -24.94 -59.91
CA LYS A 269 14.25 -25.30 -59.18
C LYS A 269 14.01 -26.53 -58.30
N GLY A 270 14.64 -27.65 -58.65
CA GLY A 270 14.72 -28.80 -57.77
C GLY A 270 15.57 -28.51 -56.52
N ARG A 271 15.35 -29.31 -55.48
CA ARG A 271 16.09 -29.19 -54.22
C ARG A 271 17.03 -30.38 -54.06
N LEU A 272 18.32 -30.09 -53.94
CA LEU A 272 19.35 -31.08 -53.63
C LEU A 272 19.13 -31.66 -52.24
N ILE A 273 19.19 -32.99 -52.10
CA ILE A 273 19.03 -33.68 -50.81
C ILE A 273 20.13 -33.24 -49.84
N SER A 274 21.37 -33.02 -50.30
CA SER A 274 22.45 -32.45 -49.48
C SER A 274 22.14 -31.09 -48.83
N SER A 275 21.16 -30.34 -49.36
CA SER A 275 20.71 -29.05 -48.79
C SER A 275 19.69 -29.19 -47.65
N LEU A 276 19.29 -30.42 -47.32
CA LEU A 276 18.39 -30.72 -46.21
C LEU A 276 19.20 -30.98 -44.92
N PRO A 277 18.62 -30.75 -43.74
CA PRO A 277 19.15 -31.24 -42.46
C PRO A 277 19.49 -32.73 -42.51
N GLU A 278 20.45 -33.18 -41.69
CA GLU A 278 20.89 -34.59 -41.68
C GLU A 278 19.73 -35.58 -41.49
N ASP A 279 18.91 -35.37 -40.44
CA ASP A 279 17.71 -36.16 -40.17
C ASP A 279 16.79 -36.23 -41.42
N ALA A 280 16.58 -35.08 -42.07
CA ALA A 280 15.73 -34.97 -43.26
C ALA A 280 16.30 -35.74 -44.47
N ARG A 281 17.62 -35.86 -44.58
CA ARG A 281 18.28 -36.65 -45.64
C ARG A 281 18.05 -38.13 -45.44
N GLU A 282 18.28 -38.62 -44.22
CA GLU A 282 18.04 -40.03 -43.86
C GLU A 282 16.58 -40.41 -44.07
N ILE A 283 15.65 -39.58 -43.59
CA ILE A 283 14.21 -39.78 -43.78
C ILE A 283 13.83 -39.85 -45.25
N THR A 284 14.49 -39.10 -46.13
CA THR A 284 14.13 -39.10 -47.56
C THR A 284 14.49 -40.44 -48.24
N GLN A 285 15.49 -41.15 -47.73
CA GLN A 285 16.02 -42.39 -48.34
C GLN A 285 15.64 -43.67 -47.59
N ASP A 286 15.09 -43.59 -46.38
CA ASP A 286 14.69 -44.78 -45.63
C ASP A 286 13.43 -45.49 -46.16
N ASP A 287 13.13 -46.63 -45.55
CA ASP A 287 12.04 -47.53 -45.93
C ASP A 287 10.65 -47.09 -45.39
N ARG A 288 10.53 -45.96 -44.69
CA ARG A 288 9.22 -45.49 -44.17
C ARG A 288 8.33 -45.03 -45.32
N ILE A 289 7.15 -45.63 -45.43
CA ILE A 289 6.16 -45.28 -46.46
C ILE A 289 5.48 -43.94 -46.18
N LEU A 290 5.12 -43.66 -44.92
CA LEU A 290 4.41 -42.45 -44.51
C LEU A 290 5.31 -41.45 -43.80
N LEU A 291 5.14 -40.18 -44.14
CA LEU A 291 5.73 -39.02 -43.47
C LEU A 291 4.61 -38.15 -42.91
N LEU A 292 4.43 -38.15 -41.59
CA LEU A 292 3.35 -37.43 -40.90
C LEU A 292 3.94 -36.31 -40.03
N THR A 293 3.85 -35.07 -40.48
CA THR A 293 4.45 -33.90 -39.79
C THR A 293 3.59 -32.66 -40.01
N LYS A 294 4.05 -31.48 -39.59
CA LYS A 294 3.40 -30.19 -39.84
C LYS A 294 4.20 -29.31 -40.79
N THR A 295 3.56 -28.34 -41.43
CA THR A 295 4.24 -27.36 -42.29
C THR A 295 4.73 -26.17 -41.48
N ASN A 296 5.68 -25.40 -42.04
CA ASN A 296 6.23 -24.20 -41.40
C ASN A 296 5.22 -23.05 -41.29
N SER A 297 4.18 -23.08 -42.11
CA SER A 297 3.21 -22.00 -42.25
C SER A 297 1.88 -22.42 -41.65
N LYS A 298 1.24 -21.50 -40.93
CA LYS A 298 -0.15 -21.70 -40.50
C LYS A 298 -1.07 -21.59 -41.71
N SER A 299 -2.14 -22.39 -41.70
CA SER A 299 -3.18 -22.31 -42.70
C SER A 299 -3.82 -20.92 -42.68
N ARG A 300 -4.04 -20.37 -43.87
CA ARG A 300 -4.83 -19.16 -44.09
C ARG A 300 -6.29 -19.46 -44.38
N VAL A 301 -6.61 -20.73 -44.66
CA VAL A 301 -7.95 -21.25 -44.94
C VAL A 301 -8.44 -22.10 -43.76
N HIS A 302 -9.74 -22.01 -43.45
CA HIS A 302 -10.46 -22.78 -42.43
C HIS A 302 -10.12 -22.47 -40.96
N ARG A 303 -8.87 -22.69 -40.49
CA ARG A 303 -8.46 -22.37 -39.10
C ARG A 303 -6.96 -22.08 -38.98
N PRO A 304 -6.51 -21.24 -38.02
CA PRO A 304 -5.12 -20.78 -37.92
C PRO A 304 -4.20 -21.80 -37.24
N ALA A 305 -4.11 -23.02 -37.78
CA ALA A 305 -3.23 -24.09 -37.32
C ALA A 305 -2.12 -24.35 -38.34
N HIS A 306 -0.96 -24.85 -37.89
CA HIS A 306 0.04 -25.38 -38.81
C HIS A 306 -0.56 -26.53 -39.63
N CYS A 307 -0.45 -26.46 -40.95
CA CYS A 307 -1.04 -27.50 -41.81
C CYS A 307 -0.34 -28.83 -41.56
N ASP A 308 -1.09 -29.90 -41.58
CA ASP A 308 -0.55 -31.24 -41.57
C ASP A 308 0.03 -31.57 -42.95
N TYR A 309 1.19 -32.20 -42.92
CA TYR A 309 1.93 -32.72 -44.06
C TYR A 309 1.81 -34.23 -44.03
N ILE A 310 1.22 -34.80 -45.08
CA ILE A 310 1.08 -36.23 -45.28
C ILE A 310 1.85 -36.57 -46.56
N GLY A 311 3.08 -37.03 -46.39
CA GLY A 311 3.91 -37.56 -47.46
C GLY A 311 3.72 -39.07 -47.58
N VAL A 312 3.48 -39.56 -48.79
CA VAL A 312 3.49 -40.99 -49.11
C VAL A 312 4.63 -41.22 -50.10
N LYS A 313 5.69 -41.90 -49.67
CA LYS A 313 6.83 -42.19 -50.55
C LYS A 313 6.41 -43.13 -51.66
N ARG A 314 7.00 -42.94 -52.85
CA ARG A 314 6.84 -43.80 -54.02
C ARG A 314 8.07 -44.67 -54.18
N PHE A 315 7.85 -45.94 -54.46
CA PHE A 315 8.91 -46.94 -54.64
C PHE A 315 8.90 -47.52 -56.05
N ASN A 316 10.08 -47.84 -56.60
CA ASN A 316 10.18 -48.63 -57.83
C ASN A 316 10.01 -50.14 -57.52
N LYS A 317 10.07 -50.99 -58.55
CA LYS A 317 9.90 -52.45 -58.41
C LYS A 317 11.03 -53.12 -57.63
N GLU A 318 12.18 -52.45 -57.56
CA GLU A 318 13.38 -52.84 -56.84
C GLU A 318 13.30 -52.45 -55.35
N GLY A 319 12.27 -51.71 -54.93
CA GLY A 319 12.06 -51.28 -53.54
C GLY A 319 12.81 -50.00 -53.17
N GLU A 320 13.29 -49.23 -54.15
CA GLU A 320 14.02 -47.97 -53.94
C GLU A 320 13.07 -46.76 -54.02
N VAL A 321 13.31 -45.73 -53.21
CA VAL A 321 12.52 -44.48 -53.21
C VAL A 321 12.77 -43.69 -54.49
N ILE A 322 11.69 -43.41 -55.24
CA ILE A 322 11.73 -42.62 -56.50
C ILE A 322 11.02 -41.26 -56.38
N GLY A 323 10.46 -40.94 -55.21
CA GLY A 323 9.75 -39.68 -54.99
C GLY A 323 8.70 -39.78 -53.89
N GLU A 324 7.76 -38.82 -53.87
CA GLU A 324 6.64 -38.82 -52.92
C GLU A 324 5.38 -38.15 -53.47
N HIS A 325 4.23 -38.57 -52.96
CA HIS A 325 2.97 -37.85 -53.01
C HIS A 325 2.84 -36.98 -51.76
N ARG A 326 2.69 -35.67 -51.93
CA ARG A 326 2.60 -34.72 -50.82
C ARG A 326 1.21 -34.11 -50.74
N PHE A 327 0.50 -34.43 -49.67
CA PHE A 327 -0.78 -33.80 -49.32
C PHE A 327 -0.57 -32.83 -48.16
N ILE A 328 -1.18 -31.64 -48.26
CA ILE A 328 -1.26 -30.68 -47.16
C ILE A 328 -2.71 -30.41 -46.82
N GLY A 329 -3.00 -30.21 -45.54
CA GLY A 329 -4.37 -29.99 -45.09
C GLY A 329 -4.48 -29.82 -43.59
N LEU A 330 -5.68 -30.05 -43.08
CA LEU A 330 -5.98 -29.99 -41.65
C LEU A 330 -6.86 -31.17 -41.28
N TYR A 331 -6.55 -31.86 -40.17
CA TYR A 331 -7.47 -32.86 -39.63
C TYR A 331 -8.85 -32.26 -39.32
N ALA A 332 -9.91 -33.00 -39.67
CA ALA A 332 -11.29 -32.60 -39.42
C ALA A 332 -11.64 -32.64 -37.92
N SER A 333 -12.77 -32.05 -37.53
CA SER A 333 -13.23 -32.03 -36.13
C SER A 333 -13.38 -33.44 -35.52
N ASN A 334 -13.78 -34.42 -36.33
CA ASN A 334 -13.94 -35.82 -35.89
C ASN A 334 -12.63 -36.44 -35.37
N PHE A 335 -11.46 -36.06 -35.91
CA PHE A 335 -10.16 -36.51 -35.41
C PHE A 335 -9.91 -36.12 -33.95
N TYR A 336 -10.40 -34.94 -33.54
CA TYR A 336 -10.22 -34.43 -32.17
C TYR A 336 -11.28 -34.95 -31.21
N ASN A 337 -12.49 -35.23 -31.70
CA ASN A 337 -13.64 -35.55 -30.88
C ASN A 337 -13.89 -37.06 -30.71
N ASN A 338 -13.43 -37.89 -31.64
CA ASN A 338 -13.56 -39.35 -31.54
C ASN A 338 -12.48 -39.94 -30.62
N SER A 339 -12.64 -41.23 -30.26
CA SER A 339 -11.61 -41.91 -29.47
C SER A 339 -10.33 -42.05 -30.28
N ALA A 340 -9.18 -41.84 -29.65
CA ALA A 340 -7.88 -42.08 -30.28
C ALA A 340 -7.73 -43.55 -30.73
N ARG A 341 -8.50 -44.46 -30.12
CA ARG A 341 -8.56 -45.88 -30.43
C ARG A 341 -9.36 -46.21 -31.68
N ASP A 342 -10.14 -45.29 -32.21
CA ASP A 342 -10.94 -45.47 -33.44
C ASP A 342 -10.18 -45.03 -34.69
N ILE A 343 -9.07 -44.30 -34.51
CA ILE A 343 -8.26 -43.78 -35.60
C ILE A 343 -7.30 -44.87 -36.08
N PRO A 344 -7.34 -45.29 -37.36
CA PRO A 344 -6.39 -46.24 -37.92
C PRO A 344 -4.94 -45.75 -37.75
N LEU A 345 -3.99 -46.68 -37.66
CA LEU A 345 -2.57 -46.42 -37.35
C LEU A 345 -2.30 -45.93 -35.90
N VAL A 346 -3.08 -44.97 -35.39
CA VAL A 346 -3.01 -44.51 -33.98
C VAL A 346 -3.44 -45.60 -33.01
N SER A 347 -4.56 -46.28 -33.28
CA SER A 347 -5.07 -47.34 -32.42
C SER A 347 -4.08 -48.50 -32.22
N GLN A 348 -3.36 -48.87 -33.29
CA GLN A 348 -2.31 -49.89 -33.23
C GLN A 348 -1.08 -49.39 -32.49
N LYS A 349 -0.69 -48.12 -32.71
CA LYS A 349 0.38 -47.46 -31.96
C LYS A 349 0.10 -47.49 -30.45
N LEU A 350 -1.11 -47.09 -30.05
CA LEU A 350 -1.51 -47.13 -28.64
C LEU A 350 -1.44 -48.53 -28.03
N LYS A 351 -1.84 -49.58 -28.77
CA LYS A 351 -1.71 -50.97 -28.29
C LYS A 351 -0.25 -51.35 -28.03
N ARG A 352 0.66 -51.05 -28.96
CA ARG A 352 2.09 -51.35 -28.81
C ARG A 352 2.70 -50.61 -27.62
N VAL A 353 2.35 -49.34 -27.42
CA VAL A 353 2.78 -48.55 -26.24
C VAL A 353 2.28 -49.17 -24.93
N ILE A 354 1.01 -49.61 -24.88
CA ILE A 354 0.45 -50.26 -23.70
C ILE A 354 1.14 -51.60 -23.44
N GLU A 355 1.40 -52.41 -24.47
CA GLU A 355 2.12 -53.68 -24.34
C GLU A 355 3.57 -53.46 -23.86
N ALA A 356 4.26 -52.47 -24.42
CA ALA A 356 5.63 -52.09 -24.05
C ALA A 356 5.73 -51.57 -22.61
N SER A 357 4.65 -51.04 -22.03
CA SER A 357 4.62 -50.61 -20.62
C SER A 357 4.82 -51.75 -19.61
N GLY A 358 4.60 -53.00 -20.01
CA GLY A 358 4.70 -54.18 -19.14
C GLY A 358 3.61 -54.29 -18.07
N PHE A 359 2.61 -53.40 -18.08
CA PHE A 359 1.49 -53.48 -17.13
C PHE A 359 0.55 -54.64 -17.46
N ALA A 360 0.07 -55.32 -16.41
CA ALA A 360 -0.94 -56.36 -16.59
C ALA A 360 -2.22 -55.77 -17.23
N PRO A 361 -2.84 -56.47 -18.21
CA PRO A 361 -4.10 -56.06 -18.80
C PRO A 361 -5.16 -55.77 -17.73
N GLN A 362 -5.91 -54.67 -17.89
CA GLN A 362 -6.95 -54.20 -16.95
C GLN A 362 -6.49 -53.75 -15.55
N SER A 363 -5.18 -53.71 -15.26
CA SER A 363 -4.67 -53.11 -14.01
C SER A 363 -5.00 -51.62 -13.90
N HIS A 364 -4.95 -51.07 -12.69
CA HIS A 364 -5.15 -49.63 -12.46
C HIS A 364 -4.16 -48.79 -13.28
N ALA A 365 -2.88 -49.17 -13.28
CA ALA A 365 -1.83 -48.50 -14.04
C ALA A 365 -2.07 -48.56 -15.56
N ALA A 366 -2.50 -49.71 -16.09
CA ALA A 366 -2.86 -49.84 -17.51
C ALA A 366 -4.05 -48.94 -17.89
N LYS A 367 -5.10 -48.89 -17.06
CA LYS A 367 -6.26 -48.01 -17.28
C LYS A 367 -5.89 -46.52 -17.22
N ALA A 368 -5.03 -46.15 -16.26
CA ALA A 368 -4.54 -44.78 -16.13
C ALA A 368 -3.68 -44.36 -17.34
N LEU A 369 -2.77 -45.23 -17.80
CA LEU A 369 -1.96 -45.00 -19.00
C LEU A 369 -2.83 -44.84 -20.25
N VAL A 370 -3.85 -45.68 -20.43
CA VAL A 370 -4.83 -45.55 -21.51
C VAL A 370 -5.51 -44.17 -21.46
N ASN A 371 -5.97 -43.73 -20.30
CA ASN A 371 -6.62 -42.41 -20.16
C ASN A 371 -5.66 -41.24 -20.44
N ILE A 372 -4.39 -41.35 -20.04
CA ILE A 372 -3.36 -40.35 -20.34
C ILE A 372 -3.17 -40.23 -21.86
N LEU A 373 -3.04 -41.36 -22.56
CA LEU A 373 -2.86 -41.37 -24.01
C LEU A 373 -4.12 -40.93 -24.77
N GLU A 374 -5.31 -41.30 -24.27
CA GLU A 374 -6.61 -40.90 -24.83
C GLU A 374 -6.83 -39.38 -24.76
N THR A 375 -6.35 -38.74 -23.70
CA THR A 375 -6.45 -37.29 -23.51
C THR A 375 -5.22 -36.53 -24.02
N TYR A 376 -4.19 -37.22 -24.52
CA TYR A 376 -3.02 -36.61 -25.13
C TYR A 376 -3.40 -35.89 -26.44
N PRO A 377 -2.69 -34.81 -26.84
CA PRO A 377 -2.99 -34.13 -28.10
C PRO A 377 -2.87 -35.11 -29.27
N ARG A 378 -3.93 -35.23 -30.08
CA ARG A 378 -4.01 -36.25 -31.12
C ARG A 378 -2.91 -36.08 -32.17
N ASP A 379 -2.58 -34.83 -32.52
CA ASP A 379 -1.46 -34.51 -33.40
C ASP A 379 -0.12 -35.06 -32.87
N GLU A 380 0.08 -35.07 -31.56
CA GLU A 380 1.30 -35.61 -30.95
C GLU A 380 1.31 -37.13 -30.94
N VAL A 381 0.16 -37.78 -30.72
CA VAL A 381 0.06 -39.25 -30.82
C VAL A 381 0.36 -39.73 -32.26
N VAL A 382 -0.11 -38.98 -33.26
CA VAL A 382 0.17 -39.30 -34.68
C VAL A 382 1.66 -39.17 -34.99
N GLN A 383 2.29 -38.08 -34.56
CA GLN A 383 3.68 -37.74 -34.93
C GLN A 383 4.75 -38.42 -34.06
N ALA A 384 4.47 -38.74 -32.80
CA ALA A 384 5.46 -39.31 -31.88
C ALA A 384 5.73 -40.79 -32.17
N GLU A 385 6.96 -41.22 -31.95
CA GLU A 385 7.32 -42.64 -32.00
C GLU A 385 6.78 -43.38 -30.76
N ASP A 386 6.72 -44.71 -30.83
CA ASP A 386 6.17 -45.54 -29.76
C ASP A 386 6.91 -45.33 -28.42
N ASP A 387 8.24 -45.20 -28.46
CA ASP A 387 9.08 -44.99 -27.26
C ASP A 387 8.85 -43.61 -26.61
N ASP A 388 8.68 -42.56 -27.41
CA ASP A 388 8.38 -41.21 -26.92
C ASP A 388 7.05 -41.19 -26.16
N LEU A 389 6.02 -41.83 -26.72
CA LEU A 389 4.71 -41.93 -26.09
C LEU A 389 4.74 -42.75 -24.81
N LEU A 390 5.55 -43.82 -24.77
CA LEU A 390 5.75 -44.61 -23.57
C LEU A 390 6.43 -43.78 -22.47
N GLN A 391 7.50 -43.05 -22.80
CA GLN A 391 8.22 -42.20 -21.86
C GLN A 391 7.32 -41.11 -21.27
N VAL A 392 6.55 -40.41 -22.11
CA VAL A 392 5.59 -39.39 -21.65
C VAL A 392 4.50 -40.03 -20.80
N GLY A 393 3.90 -41.13 -21.25
CA GLY A 393 2.82 -41.83 -20.55
C GLY A 393 3.23 -42.27 -19.14
N LEU A 394 4.39 -42.92 -19.01
CA LEU A 394 4.94 -43.34 -17.71
C LEU A 394 5.33 -42.15 -16.84
N GLY A 395 5.94 -41.12 -17.42
CA GLY A 395 6.33 -39.91 -16.71
C GLY A 395 5.13 -39.18 -16.10
N VAL A 396 4.05 -39.02 -16.86
CA VAL A 396 2.80 -38.41 -16.38
C VAL A 396 2.14 -39.27 -15.30
N LEU A 397 2.14 -40.60 -15.46
CA LEU A 397 1.62 -41.53 -14.46
C LEU A 397 2.34 -41.39 -13.10
N GLN A 398 3.67 -41.25 -13.11
CA GLN A 398 4.47 -41.05 -11.89
C GLN A 398 4.20 -39.71 -11.18
N MET A 399 3.63 -38.73 -11.89
CA MET A 399 3.32 -37.40 -11.37
C MET A 399 1.92 -37.28 -10.77
N GLN A 400 0.96 -38.14 -11.10
CA GLN A 400 -0.45 -37.95 -10.73
C GLN A 400 -0.69 -37.75 -9.23
N GLU A 401 0.20 -38.29 -8.38
CA GLU A 401 0.11 -38.19 -6.92
C GLU A 401 1.12 -37.21 -6.30
N ARG A 402 1.89 -36.47 -7.11
CA ARG A 402 2.96 -35.58 -6.63
C ARG A 402 2.78 -34.15 -7.11
N ASP A 403 3.02 -33.19 -6.21
CA ASP A 403 3.06 -31.77 -6.52
C ASP A 403 4.38 -31.42 -7.24
N MET A 404 4.46 -31.72 -8.54
CA MET A 404 5.68 -31.61 -9.33
C MET A 404 5.44 -30.97 -10.70
N THR A 405 6.41 -30.15 -11.12
CA THR A 405 6.51 -29.64 -12.50
C THR A 405 7.42 -30.55 -13.31
N ARG A 406 7.00 -30.94 -14.52
CA ARG A 406 7.84 -31.66 -15.50
C ARG A 406 7.63 -31.16 -16.91
N ILE A 407 8.62 -31.45 -17.75
CA ILE A 407 8.61 -31.17 -19.18
C ILE A 407 9.00 -32.42 -19.98
N PHE A 408 8.29 -32.66 -21.07
CA PHE A 408 8.65 -33.66 -22.08
C PHE A 408 8.88 -32.97 -23.40
N LEU A 409 9.98 -33.30 -24.06
CA LEU A 409 10.38 -32.70 -25.34
C LEU A 409 10.27 -33.75 -26.44
N ARG A 410 9.72 -33.36 -27.58
CA ARG A 410 9.77 -34.16 -28.81
C ARG A 410 10.12 -33.26 -29.99
N ARG A 411 11.09 -33.72 -30.76
CA ARG A 411 11.54 -33.04 -31.97
C ARG A 411 10.71 -33.46 -33.19
N ASP A 412 10.40 -32.50 -34.06
CA ASP A 412 9.80 -32.78 -35.37
C ASP A 412 10.75 -33.58 -36.26
N ILE A 413 10.20 -34.40 -37.16
CA ILE A 413 10.96 -35.30 -38.04
C ILE A 413 11.97 -34.54 -38.92
N PHE A 414 11.62 -33.34 -39.38
CA PHE A 414 12.52 -32.49 -40.17
C PHE A 414 13.32 -31.50 -39.31
N GLY A 415 13.28 -31.62 -37.98
CA GLY A 415 14.02 -30.78 -37.05
C GLY A 415 13.54 -29.32 -36.96
N ARG A 416 12.36 -28.99 -37.50
CA ARG A 416 11.87 -27.59 -37.63
C ARG A 416 11.15 -27.07 -36.39
N PHE A 417 10.62 -27.97 -35.58
CA PHE A 417 9.88 -27.65 -34.36
C PHE A 417 10.33 -28.54 -33.20
N MET A 418 10.29 -27.98 -31.99
CA MET A 418 10.33 -28.71 -30.74
C MET A 418 8.98 -28.56 -30.06
N THR A 419 8.33 -29.68 -29.78
CA THR A 419 7.12 -29.71 -28.97
C THR A 419 7.51 -29.93 -27.52
N CYS A 420 6.97 -29.10 -26.63
CA CYS A 420 7.28 -29.14 -25.21
C CYS A 420 5.97 -29.34 -24.43
N MET A 421 5.79 -30.51 -23.84
CA MET A 421 4.65 -30.81 -22.99
C MET A 421 4.99 -30.49 -21.54
N VAL A 422 4.47 -29.39 -21.01
CA VAL A 422 4.74 -28.95 -19.64
C VAL A 422 3.55 -29.25 -18.76
N TYR A 423 3.82 -29.95 -17.65
CA TYR A 423 2.85 -30.22 -16.61
C TYR A 423 3.22 -29.41 -15.37
N VAL A 424 2.27 -28.63 -14.86
CA VAL A 424 2.41 -27.92 -13.59
C VAL A 424 1.21 -28.18 -12.70
N PRO A 425 1.36 -28.09 -11.38
CA PRO A 425 0.22 -28.13 -10.46
C PRO A 425 -0.82 -27.07 -10.79
N LYS A 426 -2.10 -27.46 -10.82
CA LYS A 426 -3.21 -26.61 -11.26
C LYS A 426 -3.35 -25.34 -10.43
N GLU A 427 -3.04 -25.40 -9.14
CA GLU A 427 -3.05 -24.26 -8.22
C GLU A 427 -1.95 -23.22 -8.53
N ARG A 428 -0.86 -23.64 -9.18
CA ARG A 428 0.27 -22.76 -9.54
C ARG A 428 0.12 -22.15 -10.94
N TYR A 429 -0.75 -22.70 -11.79
CA TYR A 429 -0.88 -22.26 -13.17
C TYR A 429 -1.61 -20.90 -13.28
N ASN A 430 -0.96 -19.95 -13.96
CA ASN A 430 -1.55 -18.66 -14.33
C ASN A 430 -0.87 -18.11 -15.60
N THR A 431 -1.43 -17.04 -16.16
CA THR A 431 -0.91 -16.42 -17.40
C THR A 431 0.54 -15.96 -17.26
N LEU A 432 0.95 -15.46 -16.09
CA LEU A 432 2.32 -14.99 -15.85
C LEU A 432 3.33 -16.15 -15.88
N LEU A 433 2.99 -17.29 -15.26
CA LEU A 433 3.80 -18.51 -15.30
C LEU A 433 3.90 -19.05 -16.74
N ARG A 434 2.80 -19.04 -17.49
CA ARG A 434 2.78 -19.43 -18.90
C ARG A 434 3.75 -18.58 -19.73
N GLU A 435 3.75 -17.26 -19.55
CA GLU A 435 4.65 -16.34 -20.27
C GLU A 435 6.11 -16.49 -19.86
N ARG A 436 6.37 -16.70 -18.57
CA ARG A 436 7.72 -17.04 -18.08
C ARG A 436 8.22 -18.35 -18.70
N THR A 437 7.36 -19.36 -18.78
CA THR A 437 7.66 -20.65 -19.43
C THR A 437 7.99 -20.46 -20.91
N GLN A 438 7.20 -19.68 -21.66
CA GLN A 438 7.51 -19.35 -23.06
C GLN A 438 8.88 -18.66 -23.20
N ARG A 439 9.21 -17.72 -22.31
CA ARG A 439 10.52 -17.06 -22.30
C ARG A 439 11.67 -18.01 -22.02
N ILE A 440 11.52 -18.89 -21.03
CA ILE A 440 12.51 -19.92 -20.70
C ILE A 440 12.73 -20.86 -21.88
N LEU A 441 11.64 -21.32 -22.52
CA LEU A 441 11.73 -22.17 -23.72
C LEU A 441 12.41 -21.42 -24.89
N LYS A 442 12.06 -20.16 -25.11
CA LYS A 442 12.66 -19.31 -26.15
C LYS A 442 14.17 -19.14 -25.97
N GLN A 443 14.61 -18.90 -24.74
CA GLN A 443 16.03 -18.77 -24.39
C GLN A 443 16.78 -20.10 -24.51
N THR A 444 16.19 -21.18 -23.98
CA THR A 444 16.80 -22.52 -23.99
C THR A 444 16.97 -23.05 -25.42
N LEU A 445 15.94 -22.87 -26.25
CA LEU A 445 15.91 -23.34 -27.64
C LEU A 445 16.38 -22.29 -28.66
N ARG A 446 16.96 -21.18 -28.18
CA ARG A 446 17.61 -20.12 -28.99
C ARG A 446 16.81 -19.68 -30.23
N THR A 447 15.51 -19.47 -30.07
CA THR A 447 14.64 -19.05 -31.18
C THR A 447 14.23 -17.59 -31.05
N GLN A 448 14.11 -16.86 -32.17
CA GLN A 448 13.51 -15.52 -32.18
C GLN A 448 12.00 -15.56 -32.45
N HIS A 449 11.46 -16.71 -32.87
CA HIS A 449 10.04 -16.89 -33.12
C HIS A 449 9.22 -16.90 -31.82
N ASP A 450 7.92 -16.66 -31.97
CA ASP A 450 6.97 -16.82 -30.87
C ASP A 450 6.74 -18.30 -30.58
N VAL A 451 6.54 -18.61 -29.29
CA VAL A 451 6.24 -19.95 -28.82
C VAL A 451 4.72 -20.11 -28.77
N ASP A 452 4.15 -20.90 -29.67
CA ASP A 452 2.72 -21.21 -29.65
C ASP A 452 2.38 -22.09 -28.45
N PHE A 453 1.16 -21.99 -27.92
CA PHE A 453 0.74 -22.79 -26.79
C PHE A 453 -0.73 -23.18 -26.86
N THR A 454 -1.09 -24.30 -26.24
CA THR A 454 -2.46 -24.72 -25.99
C THR A 454 -2.54 -25.30 -24.59
N THR A 455 -3.42 -24.76 -23.75
CA THR A 455 -3.61 -25.24 -22.37
C THR A 455 -4.78 -26.20 -22.30
N TYR A 456 -4.63 -27.28 -21.54
CA TYR A 456 -5.67 -28.26 -21.28
C TYR A 456 -5.84 -28.44 -19.77
N PHE A 457 -7.07 -28.21 -19.30
CA PHE A 457 -7.48 -28.48 -17.92
C PHE A 457 -8.40 -29.70 -17.91
N SER A 458 -8.07 -30.70 -17.10
CA SER A 458 -8.92 -31.87 -16.83
C SER A 458 -9.28 -31.95 -15.33
N GLU A 459 -9.84 -33.10 -14.94
CA GLU A 459 -10.04 -33.49 -13.54
C GLU A 459 -8.72 -33.75 -12.79
N SER A 460 -7.59 -33.82 -13.52
CA SER A 460 -6.26 -33.92 -12.92
C SER A 460 -5.91 -32.70 -12.06
N ASN A 461 -5.12 -32.93 -11.00
CA ASN A 461 -4.49 -31.88 -10.20
C ASN A 461 -3.37 -31.14 -10.96
N LEU A 462 -3.04 -31.58 -12.18
CA LEU A 462 -2.04 -30.96 -13.05
C LEU A 462 -2.73 -30.20 -14.20
N ALA A 463 -2.28 -28.97 -14.44
CA ALA A 463 -2.51 -28.27 -15.70
C ALA A 463 -1.45 -28.71 -16.72
N ARG A 464 -1.90 -29.02 -17.93
CA ARG A 464 -1.01 -29.40 -19.04
C ARG A 464 -1.00 -28.28 -20.08
N THR A 465 0.19 -27.84 -20.47
CA THR A 465 0.36 -26.89 -21.57
C THR A 465 1.25 -27.50 -22.64
N HIS A 466 0.69 -27.61 -23.85
CA HIS A 466 1.43 -28.01 -25.04
C HIS A 466 2.02 -26.76 -25.67
N TYR A 467 3.34 -26.66 -25.72
CA TYR A 467 4.06 -25.59 -26.41
C TYR A 467 4.67 -26.09 -27.72
N THR A 468 4.57 -25.31 -28.78
CA THR A 468 5.24 -25.56 -30.06
C THR A 468 6.26 -24.46 -30.31
N VAL A 469 7.53 -24.84 -30.36
CA VAL A 469 8.67 -23.93 -30.51
C VAL A 469 9.28 -24.15 -31.88
N ARG A 470 9.37 -23.11 -32.71
CA ARG A 470 10.04 -23.19 -34.00
C ARG A 470 11.56 -23.06 -33.83
N LEU A 471 12.33 -23.97 -34.41
CA LEU A 471 13.78 -23.99 -34.33
C LEU A 471 14.41 -23.27 -35.54
N GLU A 472 15.52 -22.58 -35.30
CA GLU A 472 16.34 -21.93 -36.34
C GLU A 472 17.53 -22.80 -36.76
N ASP A 473 18.02 -23.65 -35.85
CA ASP A 473 19.18 -24.54 -36.01
C ASP A 473 18.74 -26.00 -35.87
N ASP A 474 19.35 -26.89 -36.65
CA ASP A 474 19.03 -28.30 -36.72
C ASP A 474 19.82 -29.17 -35.74
N GLN A 475 20.67 -28.58 -34.88
CA GLN A 475 21.27 -29.29 -33.76
C GLN A 475 21.25 -28.43 -32.48
N GLN A 476 20.41 -28.81 -31.52
CA GLN A 476 20.41 -28.23 -30.18
C GLN A 476 20.42 -29.34 -29.14
N ASP A 477 21.53 -29.46 -28.41
CA ASP A 477 21.61 -30.32 -27.23
C ASP A 477 20.91 -29.61 -26.06
N VAL A 478 19.74 -30.12 -25.67
CA VAL A 478 18.91 -29.51 -24.62
C VAL A 478 19.11 -30.29 -23.33
N ASN A 479 19.69 -29.62 -22.33
CA ASN A 479 19.75 -30.16 -20.98
C ASN A 479 18.34 -30.12 -20.33
N VAL A 480 17.57 -31.19 -20.53
CA VAL A 480 16.19 -31.29 -20.05
C VAL A 480 16.10 -31.13 -18.53
N LYS A 481 17.10 -31.59 -17.78
CA LYS A 481 17.12 -31.46 -16.30
C LYS A 481 17.26 -30.01 -15.85
N GLU A 482 18.13 -29.25 -16.51
CA GLU A 482 18.30 -27.82 -16.21
C GLU A 482 17.06 -27.01 -16.61
N LEU A 483 16.47 -27.34 -17.76
CA LEU A 483 15.21 -26.74 -18.20
C LEU A 483 14.07 -27.03 -17.19
N GLU A 484 13.92 -28.29 -16.76
CA GLU A 484 12.95 -28.68 -15.73
C GLU A 484 13.18 -27.90 -14.42
N GLN A 485 14.44 -27.76 -13.97
CA GLN A 485 14.78 -27.00 -12.77
C GLN A 485 14.43 -25.51 -12.88
N ASN A 486 14.67 -24.89 -14.04
CA ASN A 486 14.30 -23.50 -14.29
C ASN A 486 12.78 -23.30 -14.29
N LEU A 487 12.03 -24.26 -14.83
CA LEU A 487 10.56 -24.25 -14.78
C LEU A 487 10.02 -24.45 -13.35
N ILE A 488 10.65 -25.32 -12.57
CA ILE A 488 10.34 -25.49 -11.14
C ILE A 488 10.56 -24.17 -10.39
N GLU A 489 11.71 -23.50 -10.58
CA GLU A 489 11.99 -22.21 -9.94
C GLU A 489 10.98 -21.14 -10.37
N ALA A 490 10.62 -21.09 -11.66
CA ALA A 490 9.64 -20.13 -12.18
C ALA A 490 8.23 -20.33 -11.61
N ALA A 491 7.88 -21.58 -11.26
CA ALA A 491 6.60 -21.97 -10.68
C ALA A 491 6.54 -21.83 -9.14
N ARG A 492 7.62 -21.41 -8.48
CA ARG A 492 7.63 -21.22 -7.03
C ARG A 492 6.82 -20.00 -6.61
N THR A 493 6.10 -20.19 -5.52
CA THR A 493 5.33 -19.15 -4.84
C THR A 493 6.19 -18.38 -3.85
N TRP A 494 5.61 -17.31 -3.28
CA TRP A 494 6.26 -16.58 -2.19
C TRP A 494 6.44 -17.48 -0.97
N GLU A 495 5.44 -18.32 -0.68
CA GLU A 495 5.38 -19.27 0.43
C GLU A 495 6.44 -20.37 0.30
N ASP A 496 6.63 -20.93 -0.89
CA ASP A 496 7.70 -21.91 -1.16
C ASP A 496 9.08 -21.32 -0.83
N ASN A 497 9.30 -20.07 -1.23
CA ASN A 497 10.54 -19.36 -0.97
C ASN A 497 10.69 -19.01 0.51
N PHE A 498 9.61 -18.57 1.16
CA PHE A 498 9.58 -18.29 2.58
C PHE A 498 9.95 -19.52 3.41
N GLU A 499 9.31 -20.67 3.17
CA GLU A 499 9.61 -21.92 3.88
C GLU A 499 11.06 -22.38 3.66
N ARG A 500 11.57 -22.29 2.43
CA ARG A 500 12.97 -22.62 2.11
C ARG A 500 13.96 -21.77 2.90
N ILE A 501 13.79 -20.44 2.87
CA ILE A 501 14.72 -19.53 3.55
C ILE A 501 14.60 -19.71 5.07
N LEU A 502 13.38 -19.89 5.58
CA LEU A 502 13.12 -20.19 6.99
C LEU A 502 13.91 -21.44 7.42
N ASN A 503 13.83 -22.54 6.67
CA ASN A 503 14.59 -23.78 6.91
C ASN A 503 16.10 -23.55 6.92
N SER A 504 16.62 -22.76 5.98
CA SER A 504 18.06 -22.45 5.92
C SER A 504 18.55 -21.58 7.08
N THR A 505 17.72 -20.68 7.61
CA THR A 505 18.11 -19.69 8.64
C THR A 505 18.02 -20.25 10.06
N PHE A 506 16.97 -21.02 10.38
CA PHE A 506 16.69 -21.44 11.76
C PHE A 506 16.86 -22.94 12.02
N GLY A 507 17.13 -23.74 10.99
CA GLY A 507 17.17 -25.19 11.06
C GLY A 507 15.78 -25.82 11.18
N GLU A 508 15.67 -27.10 10.82
CA GLU A 508 14.40 -27.81 10.59
C GLU A 508 13.37 -27.63 11.72
N ALA A 509 13.73 -27.95 12.97
CA ALA A 509 12.79 -27.95 14.08
C ALA A 509 12.15 -26.57 14.38
N ARG A 510 12.95 -25.49 14.37
CA ARG A 510 12.44 -24.14 14.62
C ARG A 510 11.66 -23.63 13.41
N SER A 511 12.09 -23.97 12.21
CA SER A 511 11.43 -23.59 10.97
C SER A 511 10.07 -24.26 10.81
N THR A 512 9.91 -25.54 11.15
CA THR A 512 8.57 -26.18 11.15
C THR A 512 7.61 -25.46 12.09
N ARG A 513 8.07 -25.07 13.30
CA ARG A 513 7.23 -24.33 14.26
C ARG A 513 6.83 -22.95 13.72
N LEU A 514 7.79 -22.18 13.21
CA LEU A 514 7.54 -20.84 12.67
C LEU A 514 6.69 -20.89 11.40
N ASN A 515 6.89 -21.87 10.51
CA ASN A 515 6.07 -22.05 9.32
C ASN A 515 4.62 -22.40 9.70
N LYS A 516 4.42 -23.26 10.70
CA LYS A 516 3.08 -23.56 11.24
C LYS A 516 2.39 -22.31 11.81
N ARG A 517 3.14 -21.41 12.45
CA ARG A 517 2.60 -20.19 13.05
C ARG A 517 2.33 -19.08 12.03
N TYR A 518 3.25 -18.87 11.07
CA TYR A 518 3.28 -17.69 10.20
C TYR A 518 3.13 -17.97 8.69
N GLY A 519 3.27 -19.21 8.21
CA GLY A 519 3.31 -19.52 6.78
C GLY A 519 2.09 -19.02 6.00
N GLN A 520 0.92 -18.98 6.65
CA GLN A 520 -0.32 -18.42 6.10
C GLN A 520 -0.79 -17.14 6.80
N ALA A 521 0.04 -16.56 7.68
CA ALA A 521 -0.34 -15.40 8.50
C ALA A 521 -0.25 -14.06 7.76
N PHE A 522 0.64 -13.97 6.76
CA PHE A 522 0.87 -12.73 6.02
C PHE A 522 -0.22 -12.47 4.96
N PRO A 523 -0.75 -11.24 4.88
CA PRO A 523 -1.74 -10.88 3.87
C PRO A 523 -1.12 -10.79 2.47
N ARG A 524 -1.95 -10.88 1.43
CA ARG A 524 -1.49 -10.85 0.03
C ARG A 524 -0.69 -9.58 -0.31
N ALA A 525 -1.13 -8.40 0.14
CA ALA A 525 -0.43 -7.14 -0.09
C ALA A 525 1.01 -7.18 0.45
N TYR A 526 1.21 -7.74 1.65
CA TYR A 526 2.56 -7.91 2.22
C TYR A 526 3.43 -8.82 1.35
N LYS A 527 2.87 -9.92 0.82
CA LYS A 527 3.60 -10.87 -0.04
C LYS A 527 3.97 -10.28 -1.41
N GLU A 528 3.22 -9.28 -1.87
CA GLU A 528 3.51 -8.54 -3.11
C GLU A 528 4.61 -7.48 -2.90
N ASP A 529 4.62 -6.81 -1.74
CA ASP A 529 5.55 -5.71 -1.45
C ASP A 529 6.87 -6.16 -0.78
N VAL A 530 6.85 -7.27 -0.04
CA VAL A 530 7.95 -7.68 0.85
C VAL A 530 8.54 -9.02 0.42
N LEU A 531 9.87 -9.06 0.28
CA LEU A 531 10.59 -10.29 -0.03
C LEU A 531 10.53 -11.30 1.13
N PRO A 532 10.47 -12.62 0.83
CA PRO A 532 10.47 -13.65 1.88
C PRO A 532 11.67 -13.57 2.86
N SER A 533 12.83 -13.12 2.39
CA SER A 533 14.01 -12.91 3.24
C SER A 533 13.82 -11.79 4.28
N VAL A 534 13.12 -10.72 3.92
CA VAL A 534 12.79 -9.61 4.83
C VAL A 534 11.73 -10.05 5.84
N ALA A 535 10.76 -10.86 5.41
CA ALA A 535 9.73 -11.40 6.29
C ALA A 535 10.28 -12.22 7.48
N ILE A 536 11.45 -12.83 7.31
CA ILE A 536 12.14 -13.52 8.40
C ILE A 536 12.64 -12.54 9.48
N SER A 537 13.16 -11.38 9.08
CA SER A 537 13.54 -10.33 10.02
C SER A 537 12.32 -9.77 10.73
N ASP A 538 11.21 -9.59 10.01
CA ASP A 538 9.95 -9.13 10.59
C ASP A 538 9.41 -10.15 11.62
N ILE A 539 9.53 -11.46 11.38
CA ILE A 539 9.17 -12.49 12.36
C ILE A 539 9.99 -12.37 13.65
N ASN A 540 11.28 -12.07 13.57
CA ASN A 540 12.07 -11.86 14.79
C ASN A 540 11.55 -10.68 15.62
N GLN A 541 11.07 -9.61 14.95
CA GLN A 541 10.41 -8.50 15.65
C GLN A 541 9.09 -8.94 16.26
N LEU A 542 8.24 -9.67 15.52
CA LEU A 542 6.97 -10.17 16.02
C LEU A 542 7.11 -11.13 17.22
N GLU A 543 8.10 -12.03 17.18
CA GLU A 543 8.39 -12.97 18.28
C GLU A 543 8.94 -12.28 19.53
N SER A 544 9.46 -11.05 19.42
CA SER A 544 9.94 -10.26 20.55
C SER A 544 8.85 -9.48 21.28
N LEU A 545 7.63 -9.44 20.74
CA LEU A 545 6.51 -8.71 21.33
C LEU A 545 5.77 -9.54 22.37
N ASP A 546 5.47 -8.93 23.51
CA ASP A 546 4.68 -9.51 24.59
C ASP A 546 3.69 -8.48 25.18
N ASP A 547 3.02 -8.82 26.27
CA ASP A 547 2.00 -7.94 26.87
C ASP A 547 2.59 -6.70 27.56
N GLU A 548 3.87 -6.73 27.94
CA GLU A 548 4.61 -5.61 28.52
C GLU A 548 5.35 -4.79 27.44
N HIS A 549 5.71 -5.42 26.32
CA HIS A 549 6.48 -4.87 25.21
C HIS A 549 5.73 -5.05 23.89
N LYS A 550 4.67 -4.25 23.71
CA LYS A 550 3.79 -4.34 22.53
C LYS A 550 4.34 -3.68 21.27
N LEU A 551 5.39 -2.84 21.36
CA LEU A 551 5.93 -2.06 20.25
C LEU A 551 7.35 -2.52 19.87
N GLY A 552 7.53 -2.93 18.62
CA GLY A 552 8.83 -3.15 17.98
C GLY A 552 9.05 -2.15 16.85
N MET A 553 10.29 -1.90 16.47
CA MET A 553 10.59 -0.95 15.39
C MET A 553 11.88 -1.26 14.63
N VAL A 554 11.88 -0.99 13.33
CA VAL A 554 13.05 -1.15 12.46
C VAL A 554 13.14 0.06 11.53
N LEU A 555 14.17 0.90 11.73
CA LEU A 555 14.50 2.00 10.83
C LEU A 555 15.61 1.55 9.85
N TYR A 556 15.33 1.60 8.55
CA TYR A 556 16.26 1.14 7.53
C TYR A 556 16.19 1.99 6.27
N ARG A 557 17.12 1.76 5.36
CA ARG A 557 17.11 2.28 4.01
C ARG A 557 16.91 1.10 3.05
N ALA A 558 16.03 1.27 2.06
CA ALA A 558 15.82 0.24 1.05
C ALA A 558 17.11 -0.01 0.27
N GLN A 559 17.37 -1.25 -0.14
CA GLN A 559 18.65 -1.63 -0.75
C GLN A 559 18.87 -0.98 -2.12
N GLU A 560 17.77 -0.61 -2.78
CA GLU A 560 17.74 0.06 -4.08
C GLU A 560 18.15 1.55 -3.98
N GLU A 561 18.15 2.12 -2.77
CA GLU A 561 18.53 3.50 -2.51
C GLU A 561 20.05 3.65 -2.35
N LYS A 562 20.58 4.81 -2.75
CA LYS A 562 21.99 5.14 -2.53
C LYS A 562 22.29 5.36 -1.03
N ASP A 563 23.54 5.15 -0.63
CA ASP A 563 23.99 5.34 0.75
C ASP A 563 23.82 6.79 1.28
N ASP A 564 23.74 7.78 0.40
CA ASP A 564 23.49 9.18 0.73
C ASP A 564 22.01 9.59 0.57
N SER A 565 21.12 8.64 0.26
CA SER A 565 19.70 8.91 0.04
C SER A 565 19.00 9.41 1.31
N LYS A 566 18.13 10.40 1.11
CA LYS A 566 17.24 10.94 2.16
C LYS A 566 15.99 10.09 2.37
N TYR A 567 15.72 9.12 1.51
CA TYR A 567 14.59 8.21 1.65
C TYR A 567 14.89 7.17 2.73
N LEU A 568 13.95 7.02 3.66
CA LEU A 568 14.03 6.09 4.78
C LEU A 568 12.73 5.29 4.89
N ARG A 569 12.85 4.11 5.49
CA ARG A 569 11.75 3.24 5.84
C ARG A 569 11.74 3.02 7.35
N LEU A 570 10.56 3.06 7.95
CA LEU A 570 10.35 2.69 9.35
C LEU A 570 9.23 1.67 9.42
N LYS A 571 9.54 0.47 9.87
CA LYS A 571 8.52 -0.51 10.26
C LYS A 571 8.23 -0.36 11.74
N LEU A 572 6.96 -0.19 12.08
CA LEU A 572 6.46 -0.34 13.45
C LEU A 572 5.69 -1.65 13.56
N PHE A 573 6.00 -2.42 14.59
CA PHE A 573 5.39 -3.70 14.89
C PHE A 573 4.55 -3.54 16.15
N HIS A 574 3.29 -3.91 16.11
CA HIS A 574 2.41 -3.80 17.27
C HIS A 574 1.58 -5.06 17.52
N LYS A 575 1.45 -5.44 18.79
CA LYS A 575 0.63 -6.59 19.21
C LYS A 575 -0.83 -6.18 19.44
N ASP A 576 -1.76 -7.03 18.99
CA ASP A 576 -3.23 -6.93 19.11
C ASP A 576 -3.89 -5.85 18.26
N GLN A 577 -3.50 -4.58 18.42
CA GLN A 577 -4.17 -3.43 17.82
C GLN A 577 -3.30 -2.71 16.79
N PRO A 578 -3.88 -2.10 15.75
CA PRO A 578 -3.13 -1.22 14.87
C PRO A 578 -2.76 0.06 15.61
N ILE A 579 -1.63 0.65 15.24
CA ILE A 579 -1.30 1.99 15.69
C ILE A 579 -2.05 3.00 14.81
N HIS A 580 -2.76 3.96 15.42
CA HIS A 580 -3.45 4.97 14.64
C HIS A 580 -2.46 5.97 14.03
N LEU A 581 -2.65 6.25 12.75
CA LEU A 581 -1.77 7.15 11.99
C LEU A 581 -1.70 8.56 12.60
N SER A 582 -2.82 9.06 13.14
CA SER A 582 -2.90 10.36 13.83
C SER A 582 -1.96 10.48 15.02
N ASP A 583 -1.60 9.35 15.63
CA ASP A 583 -0.81 9.32 16.86
C ASP A 583 0.69 9.27 16.54
N VAL A 584 1.06 8.71 15.38
CA VAL A 584 2.45 8.51 14.95
C VAL A 584 2.97 9.64 14.08
N LEU A 585 2.13 10.17 13.18
CA LEU A 585 2.57 11.21 12.23
C LEU A 585 3.19 12.43 12.91
N PRO A 586 2.59 13.03 13.96
CA PRO A 586 3.18 14.18 14.62
C PRO A 586 4.56 13.88 15.19
N MET A 587 4.74 12.69 15.78
CA MET A 587 6.03 12.26 16.33
C MET A 587 7.09 12.19 15.23
N LEU A 588 6.80 11.51 14.11
CA LEU A 588 7.74 11.39 12.99
C LEU A 588 8.13 12.76 12.42
N GLU A 589 7.17 13.68 12.27
CA GLU A 589 7.42 15.04 11.80
C GLU A 589 8.28 15.85 12.77
N ASN A 590 8.10 15.65 14.07
CA ASN A 590 8.91 16.24 15.12
C ASN A 590 10.33 15.67 15.17
N PHE A 591 10.55 14.43 14.72
CA PHE A 591 11.89 13.88 14.47
C PHE A 591 12.52 14.33 13.13
N GLY A 592 11.81 15.14 12.32
CA GLY A 592 12.33 15.67 11.07
C GLY A 592 12.13 14.74 9.87
N LEU A 593 11.19 13.81 9.98
CA LEU A 593 10.80 12.88 8.93
C LEU A 593 9.51 13.36 8.29
N ARG A 594 9.50 13.46 6.96
CA ARG A 594 8.29 13.72 6.19
C ARG A 594 7.74 12.40 5.67
N VAL A 595 6.54 12.02 6.10
CA VAL A 595 5.89 10.79 5.63
C VAL A 595 5.35 10.99 4.21
N ILE A 596 5.70 10.08 3.31
CA ILE A 596 5.21 10.02 1.93
C ILE A 596 4.00 9.09 1.83
N GLY A 597 4.05 7.98 2.55
CA GLY A 597 3.01 6.96 2.53
C GLY A 597 3.23 5.92 3.62
N GLU A 598 2.23 5.08 3.80
CA GLU A 598 2.17 4.02 4.81
C GLU A 598 1.51 2.79 4.19
N SER A 599 2.04 1.61 4.50
CA SER A 599 1.41 0.33 4.17
C SER A 599 1.17 -0.49 5.45
N PRO A 600 -0.08 -0.60 5.93
CA PRO A 600 -0.42 -1.42 7.09
C PRO A 600 -0.72 -2.87 6.71
N TYR A 601 -0.10 -3.81 7.41
CA TYR A 601 -0.26 -5.25 7.19
C TYR A 601 -0.72 -5.96 8.47
N PRO A 602 -1.96 -6.48 8.52
CA PRO A 602 -2.40 -7.33 9.62
C PRO A 602 -1.87 -8.76 9.44
N VAL A 603 -0.99 -9.20 10.33
CA VAL A 603 -0.43 -10.55 10.37
C VAL A 603 -1.21 -11.39 11.38
N LYS A 604 -1.97 -12.37 10.88
CA LYS A 604 -2.84 -13.23 11.70
C LYS A 604 -2.19 -14.58 11.95
N ALA A 605 -1.55 -14.73 13.11
CA ALA A 605 -0.87 -15.97 13.46
C ALA A 605 -1.86 -17.11 13.72
N ALA A 606 -1.43 -18.35 13.49
CA ALA A 606 -2.28 -19.54 13.63
C ALA A 606 -2.76 -19.83 15.07
N ASP A 607 -2.11 -19.22 16.07
CA ASP A 607 -2.48 -19.31 17.49
C ASP A 607 -3.56 -18.29 17.91
N GLY A 608 -4.07 -17.49 16.96
CA GLY A 608 -5.12 -16.50 17.18
C GLY A 608 -4.60 -15.10 17.52
N ASN A 609 -3.29 -14.93 17.71
CA ASN A 609 -2.70 -13.61 17.92
C ASN A 609 -2.72 -12.80 16.61
N VAL A 610 -3.01 -11.51 16.74
CA VAL A 610 -2.95 -10.55 15.62
C VAL A 610 -1.82 -9.59 15.89
N PHE A 611 -0.95 -9.45 14.90
CA PHE A 611 0.11 -8.45 14.89
C PHE A 611 -0.09 -7.48 13.75
N TRP A 612 0.39 -6.27 13.91
CA TRP A 612 0.36 -5.22 12.89
C TRP A 612 1.77 -4.83 12.52
N ILE A 613 2.05 -4.79 11.22
CA ILE A 613 3.27 -4.22 10.66
C ILE A 613 2.85 -2.97 9.91
N LEU A 614 3.31 -1.79 10.34
CA LEU A 614 3.10 -0.53 9.65
C LEU A 614 4.42 -0.11 9.00
N ASP A 615 4.51 -0.17 7.67
CA ASP A 615 5.71 0.22 6.92
C ASP A 615 5.55 1.66 6.40
N PHE A 616 6.27 2.60 7.01
CA PHE A 616 6.28 4.01 6.67
C PHE A 616 7.37 4.33 5.66
N HIS A 617 6.98 5.00 4.57
CA HIS A 617 7.91 5.55 3.58
C HIS A 617 8.13 7.03 3.87
N MET A 618 9.37 7.44 4.09
CA MET A 618 9.66 8.77 4.64
C MET A 618 10.85 9.43 3.95
N ILE A 619 10.91 10.76 4.06
CA ILE A 619 12.06 11.58 3.66
C ILE A 619 12.63 12.26 4.89
N HIS A 620 13.92 12.08 5.14
CA HIS A 620 14.64 12.88 6.13
C HIS A 620 14.83 14.31 5.59
N THR A 621 14.29 15.29 6.32
CA THR A 621 14.31 16.70 5.91
C THR A 621 15.53 17.48 6.40
N GLY A 622 16.33 16.89 7.29
CA GLY A 622 17.52 17.51 7.86
C GLY A 622 18.76 17.45 6.97
N GLY A 623 19.91 17.73 7.60
CA GLY A 623 21.25 17.67 6.99
C GLY A 623 21.69 16.25 6.63
N ALA A 624 23.00 16.05 6.44
CA ALA A 624 23.56 14.73 6.19
C ALA A 624 23.19 13.75 7.32
N LEU A 625 22.77 12.54 6.94
CA LEU A 625 22.33 11.51 7.88
C LEU A 625 23.30 10.33 7.84
N ASP A 626 23.93 10.07 8.98
CA ASP A 626 24.57 8.79 9.26
C ASP A 626 23.53 7.85 9.90
N LEU A 627 22.95 6.99 9.07
CA LEU A 627 21.88 6.10 9.49
C LEU A 627 22.38 5.02 10.45
N GLU A 628 23.63 4.58 10.33
CA GLU A 628 24.17 3.51 11.17
C GLU A 628 24.25 3.97 12.63
N THR A 629 24.85 5.14 12.86
CA THR A 629 24.94 5.74 14.20
C THR A 629 23.58 6.24 14.72
N SER A 630 22.73 6.79 13.84
CA SER A 630 21.48 7.44 14.27
C SER A 630 20.31 6.47 14.45
N ARG A 631 20.39 5.23 13.93
CA ARG A 631 19.30 4.24 14.02
C ARG A 631 18.91 3.96 15.46
N GLU A 632 19.86 3.56 16.29
CA GLU A 632 19.59 3.21 17.69
C GLU A 632 19.15 4.43 18.49
N LEU A 633 19.76 5.60 18.25
CA LEU A 633 19.39 6.86 18.89
C LEU A 633 17.95 7.25 18.59
N PHE A 634 17.53 7.14 17.33
CA PHE A 634 16.15 7.40 16.91
C PHE A 634 15.19 6.40 17.55
N GLN A 635 15.51 5.10 17.52
CA GLN A 635 14.62 4.07 18.06
C GLN A 635 14.41 4.23 19.57
N ASP A 636 15.48 4.48 20.33
CA ASP A 636 15.39 4.76 21.77
C ASP A 636 14.58 6.04 22.05
N ALA A 637 14.88 7.14 21.35
CA ALA A 637 14.20 8.40 21.56
C ALA A 637 12.71 8.31 21.17
N PHE A 638 12.38 7.67 20.05
CA PHE A 638 11.00 7.47 19.61
C PHE A 638 10.23 6.60 20.60
N ALA A 639 10.82 5.50 21.10
CA ALA A 639 10.18 4.66 22.12
C ALA A 639 9.91 5.42 23.43
N LYS A 640 10.81 6.32 23.85
CA LYS A 640 10.62 7.16 25.04
C LYS A 640 9.57 8.25 24.84
N VAL A 641 9.50 8.86 23.64
CA VAL A 641 8.42 9.80 23.29
C VAL A 641 7.07 9.07 23.26
N TRP A 642 7.02 7.87 22.68
CA TRP A 642 5.84 7.02 22.64
C TRP A 642 5.29 6.69 24.04
N LYS A 643 6.18 6.45 25.01
CA LYS A 643 5.83 6.22 26.42
C LYS A 643 5.54 7.49 27.23
N GLY A 644 5.72 8.68 26.65
CA GLY A 644 5.60 9.96 27.37
C GLY A 644 6.75 10.27 28.33
N GLU A 645 7.87 9.55 28.24
CA GLU A 645 9.09 9.79 29.02
C GLU A 645 9.91 10.98 28.48
N LEU A 646 9.70 11.34 27.20
CA LEU A 646 10.23 12.53 26.54
C LEU A 646 9.09 13.29 25.85
N GLU A 647 9.22 14.61 25.69
CA GLU A 647 8.22 15.41 24.98
C GLU A 647 8.29 15.24 23.46
N ASP A 648 7.10 15.29 22.84
CA ASP A 648 6.92 15.30 21.39
C ASP A 648 6.89 16.74 20.85
N ASP A 649 8.07 17.28 20.52
CA ASP A 649 8.21 18.62 19.94
C ASP A 649 9.38 18.70 18.95
N GLY A 650 9.54 19.85 18.29
CA GLY A 650 10.47 20.01 17.19
C GLY A 650 11.95 19.93 17.57
N PHE A 651 12.31 19.87 18.86
CA PHE A 651 13.68 19.59 19.28
C PHE A 651 14.10 18.15 18.93
N ASN A 652 13.15 17.22 18.77
CA ASN A 652 13.42 15.82 18.42
C ASN A 652 14.15 15.68 17.06
N ARG A 653 14.07 16.68 16.17
CA ARG A 653 14.85 16.75 14.91
C ARG A 653 16.35 16.62 15.12
N LEU A 654 16.86 17.03 16.27
CA LEU A 654 18.29 16.95 16.60
C LEU A 654 18.77 15.52 16.85
N VAL A 655 17.87 14.56 17.09
CA VAL A 655 18.25 13.15 17.22
C VAL A 655 18.83 12.63 15.90
N LEU A 656 18.13 12.88 14.78
CA LEU A 656 18.62 12.51 13.44
C LEU A 656 19.55 13.57 12.85
N GLY A 657 19.23 14.86 13.00
CA GLY A 657 19.98 15.97 12.39
C GLY A 657 21.31 16.29 13.07
N ALA A 658 21.47 15.90 14.35
CA ALA A 658 22.71 16.09 15.11
C ALA A 658 23.22 14.81 15.78
N GLY A 659 22.58 13.64 15.64
CA GLY A 659 23.05 12.42 16.28
C GLY A 659 23.09 12.54 17.81
N MET A 660 22.08 13.20 18.39
CA MET A 660 21.96 13.39 19.84
C MET A 660 21.03 12.35 20.46
N THR A 661 21.25 12.00 21.72
CA THR A 661 20.27 11.23 22.51
C THR A 661 19.07 12.12 22.86
N GLY A 662 17.88 11.54 23.02
CA GLY A 662 16.70 12.28 23.48
C GLY A 662 16.92 12.99 24.84
N ARG A 663 17.76 12.43 25.70
CA ARG A 663 18.16 13.02 26.98
C ARG A 663 19.01 14.29 26.80
N GLN A 664 19.95 14.30 25.86
CA GLN A 664 20.73 15.51 25.53
C GLN A 664 19.85 16.62 24.97
N VAL A 665 18.94 16.26 24.06
CA VAL A 665 17.96 17.20 23.47
C VAL A 665 17.11 17.89 24.55
N THR A 666 16.82 17.17 25.64
CA THR A 666 16.05 17.70 26.77
C THR A 666 16.71 18.90 27.45
N ILE A 667 18.05 19.03 27.42
CA ILE A 667 18.75 20.21 27.96
C ILE A 667 18.33 21.47 27.18
N LEU A 668 18.31 21.38 25.84
CA LEU A 668 17.92 22.52 25.02
C LEU A 668 16.44 22.88 25.26
N ARG A 669 15.59 21.86 25.28
CA ARG A 669 14.15 22.00 25.56
C ARG A 669 13.91 22.68 26.91
N MET A 670 14.58 22.23 27.97
CA MET A 670 14.46 22.82 29.30
C MET A 670 14.80 24.31 29.32
N PHE A 671 15.93 24.72 28.72
CA PHE A 671 16.30 26.13 28.64
C PHE A 671 15.31 26.94 27.80
N ALA A 672 14.73 26.37 26.74
CA ALA A 672 13.64 27.00 25.99
C ALA A 672 12.41 27.29 26.87
N LYS A 673 12.00 26.32 27.68
CA LYS A 673 10.88 26.49 28.64
C LYS A 673 11.21 27.55 29.70
N TYR A 674 12.45 27.56 30.21
CA TYR A 674 12.90 28.58 31.15
C TYR A 674 12.91 29.99 30.56
N MET A 675 13.43 30.15 29.34
CA MET A 675 13.42 31.42 28.60
C MET A 675 12.01 31.99 28.44
N ARG A 676 11.03 31.12 28.17
CA ARG A 676 9.62 31.53 28.13
C ARG A 676 9.15 32.12 29.46
N GLN A 677 9.51 31.49 30.58
CA GLN A 677 9.13 31.95 31.92
C GLN A 677 9.78 33.29 32.32
N ILE A 678 10.96 33.61 31.78
CA ILE A 678 11.64 34.90 32.03
C ILE A 678 11.28 35.98 30.99
N GLY A 679 10.28 35.73 30.13
CA GLY A 679 9.72 36.74 29.23
C GLY A 679 10.46 36.93 27.90
N THR A 680 11.21 35.92 27.44
CA THR A 680 11.82 35.96 26.09
C THR A 680 10.76 36.03 25.00
N THR A 681 11.01 36.81 23.94
CA THR A 681 10.06 37.07 22.84
C THR A 681 10.01 35.97 21.78
N PHE A 682 11.01 35.09 21.73
CA PHE A 682 11.09 34.00 20.75
C PHE A 682 10.16 32.85 21.11
N SER A 683 9.39 32.35 20.14
CA SER A 683 8.55 31.16 20.33
C SER A 683 9.42 29.91 20.42
N GLN A 684 8.90 28.87 21.08
CA GLN A 684 9.57 27.57 21.15
C GLN A 684 9.86 27.01 19.75
N SER A 685 8.88 27.06 18.85
CA SER A 685 9.02 26.59 17.45
C SER A 685 10.13 27.32 16.69
N TYR A 686 10.35 28.60 16.97
CA TYR A 686 11.43 29.36 16.33
C TYR A 686 12.79 28.90 16.84
N ILE A 687 12.93 28.70 18.16
CA ILE A 687 14.15 28.16 18.78
C ILE A 687 14.46 26.75 18.26
N GLU A 688 13.47 25.88 18.14
CA GLU A 688 13.61 24.54 17.55
C GLU A 688 14.13 24.60 16.12
N SER A 689 13.58 25.52 15.31
CA SER A 689 14.01 25.76 13.94
C SER A 689 15.47 26.25 13.89
N THR A 690 15.85 27.18 14.77
CA THR A 690 17.23 27.70 14.87
C THR A 690 18.23 26.56 15.10
N PHE A 691 18.04 25.70 16.11
CA PHE A 691 18.99 24.60 16.33
C PHE A 691 18.95 23.53 15.23
N SER A 692 17.79 23.33 14.59
CA SER A 692 17.69 22.42 13.44
C SER A 692 18.51 22.92 12.24
N LYS A 693 18.61 24.24 12.03
CA LYS A 693 19.47 24.84 11.00
C LYS A 693 20.96 24.76 11.37
N TYR A 694 21.29 24.85 12.66
CA TYR A 694 22.66 24.90 13.16
C TYR A 694 23.00 23.73 14.11
N PRO A 695 23.00 22.48 13.63
CA PRO A 695 23.20 21.29 14.48
C PRO A 695 24.58 21.23 15.14
N LEU A 696 25.61 21.82 14.53
CA LEU A 696 26.94 21.93 15.14
C LEU A 696 26.92 22.83 16.39
N LEU A 697 26.25 23.99 16.32
CA LEU A 697 26.11 24.88 17.46
C LEU A 697 25.29 24.22 18.58
N ALA A 698 24.25 23.46 18.25
CA ALA A 698 23.51 22.63 19.21
C ALA A 698 24.48 21.69 19.97
N LYS A 699 25.35 20.97 19.25
CA LYS A 699 26.36 20.06 19.85
C LYS A 699 27.31 20.80 20.77
N LEU A 700 27.78 21.99 20.35
CA LEU A 700 28.74 22.77 21.14
C LEU A 700 28.11 23.30 22.43
N VAL A 701 26.85 23.77 22.38
CA VAL A 701 26.09 24.20 23.57
C VAL A 701 25.89 23.03 24.55
N ILE A 702 25.50 21.85 24.07
CA ILE A 702 25.41 20.65 24.92
C ILE A 702 26.77 20.28 25.50
N LYS A 703 27.83 20.31 24.69
CA LYS A 703 29.20 20.02 25.15
C LYS A 703 29.66 21.01 26.22
N MET A 704 29.27 22.27 26.14
CA MET A 704 29.53 23.29 27.16
C MET A 704 28.80 22.95 28.47
N PHE A 705 27.52 22.57 28.40
CA PHE A 705 26.76 22.12 29.58
C PHE A 705 27.41 20.91 30.26
N TYR A 706 27.79 19.89 29.48
CA TYR A 706 28.49 18.71 30.00
C TYR A 706 29.84 19.08 30.62
N THR A 707 30.65 19.87 29.93
CA THR A 707 31.96 20.29 30.44
C THR A 707 31.86 21.02 31.78
N ARG A 708 30.78 21.79 32.00
CA ARG A 708 30.57 22.56 33.23
C ARG A 708 30.03 21.72 34.39
N PHE A 709 29.21 20.72 34.12
CA PHE A 709 28.41 20.04 35.16
C PHE A 709 28.61 18.53 35.28
N GLU A 710 29.30 17.88 34.34
CA GLU A 710 29.58 16.44 34.40
C GLU A 710 30.62 16.14 35.49
N PRO A 711 30.28 15.34 36.52
CA PRO A 711 31.20 14.98 37.59
C PRO A 711 32.49 14.33 37.06
N GLY A 712 33.64 14.70 37.64
CA GLY A 712 34.94 14.13 37.25
C GLY A 712 35.60 14.76 36.01
N THR A 713 34.98 15.77 35.39
CA THR A 713 35.57 16.49 34.25
C THR A 713 36.87 17.20 34.65
N LYS A 714 37.98 16.87 33.98
CA LYS A 714 39.29 17.52 34.20
C LYS A 714 39.50 18.74 33.29
N GLY A 715 40.12 19.79 33.83
CA GLY A 715 40.52 20.99 33.08
C GLY A 715 39.34 21.83 32.58
N VAL A 716 38.30 21.96 33.41
CA VAL A 716 37.02 22.59 33.06
C VAL A 716 37.20 24.00 32.51
N GLU A 717 37.88 24.90 33.23
CA GLU A 717 38.07 26.31 32.83
C GLU A 717 38.66 26.42 31.41
N LYS A 718 39.81 25.79 31.17
CA LYS A 718 40.48 25.80 29.85
C LYS A 718 39.60 25.24 28.73
N LYS A 719 38.78 24.22 29.02
CA LYS A 719 37.85 23.64 28.03
C LYS A 719 36.66 24.54 27.77
N LEU A 720 36.12 25.21 28.80
CA LEU A 720 35.05 26.20 28.64
C LEU A 720 35.54 27.39 27.83
N ASP A 721 36.73 27.94 28.09
CA ASP A 721 37.33 29.02 27.30
C ASP A 721 37.48 28.65 25.81
N ALA A 722 37.92 27.41 25.54
CA ALA A 722 38.02 26.90 24.18
C ALA A 722 36.64 26.73 23.52
N LEU A 723 35.63 26.29 24.28
CA LEU A 723 34.26 26.15 23.79
C LEU A 723 33.61 27.52 23.53
N HIS A 724 33.76 28.51 24.42
CA HIS A 724 33.31 29.88 24.18
C HIS A 724 33.92 30.44 22.91
N THR A 725 35.24 30.31 22.75
CA THR A 725 35.96 30.75 21.55
C THR A 725 35.38 30.08 20.32
N ARG A 726 35.23 28.74 20.35
CA ARG A 726 34.72 27.96 19.23
C ARG A 726 33.28 28.32 18.88
N ILE A 727 32.40 28.48 19.87
CA ILE A 727 31.00 28.86 19.68
C ILE A 727 30.93 30.26 19.06
N ASN A 728 31.71 31.22 19.56
CA ASN A 728 31.76 32.57 18.98
C ASN A 728 32.22 32.55 17.52
N THR A 729 33.26 31.78 17.18
CA THR A 729 33.70 31.63 15.79
C THR A 729 32.62 31.01 14.88
N GLU A 730 31.88 30.01 15.38
CA GLU A 730 30.79 29.42 14.59
C GLU A 730 29.59 30.37 14.48
N LEU A 731 29.33 31.20 15.50
CA LEU A 731 28.30 32.25 15.46
C LEU A 731 28.58 33.33 14.41
N ASP A 732 29.85 33.62 14.10
CA ASP A 732 30.21 34.55 13.01
C ASP A 732 29.69 34.08 11.63
N SER A 733 29.38 32.80 11.48
CA SER A 733 28.80 32.22 10.26
C SER A 733 27.26 32.19 10.24
N VAL A 734 26.61 32.62 11.31
CA VAL A 734 25.14 32.64 11.43
C VAL A 734 24.57 33.89 10.74
N ALA A 735 23.84 33.68 9.65
CA ALA A 735 23.34 34.76 8.81
C ALA A 735 22.20 35.60 9.43
N ASN A 736 21.40 35.02 10.33
CA ASN A 736 20.26 35.68 10.94
C ASN A 736 20.60 36.13 12.37
N LEU A 737 20.38 37.41 12.68
CA LEU A 737 20.69 38.00 13.98
C LEU A 737 19.87 37.42 15.13
N ASP A 738 18.60 37.07 14.90
CA ASP A 738 17.77 36.45 15.93
C ASP A 738 18.23 35.01 16.22
N ASP A 739 18.68 34.28 15.19
CA ASP A 739 19.27 32.94 15.35
C ASP A 739 20.56 33.02 16.20
N ASP A 740 21.43 34.01 15.96
CA ASP A 740 22.61 34.29 16.79
C ASP A 740 22.22 34.62 18.24
N ARG A 741 21.27 35.55 18.43
CA ARG A 741 20.79 35.95 19.76
C ARG A 741 20.23 34.77 20.55
N ILE A 742 19.45 33.90 19.91
CA ILE A 742 18.93 32.69 20.56
C ILE A 742 20.08 31.86 21.10
N ILE A 743 21.07 31.51 20.26
CA ILE A 743 22.15 30.63 20.66
C ILE A 743 23.03 31.28 21.75
N ARG A 744 23.28 32.60 21.67
CA ARG A 744 23.99 33.34 22.73
C ARG A 744 23.26 33.27 24.07
N ARG A 745 21.92 33.37 24.08
CA ARG A 745 21.13 33.26 25.32
C ARG A 745 21.33 31.90 26.00
N TYR A 746 21.47 30.82 25.23
CA TYR A 746 21.76 29.50 25.81
C TYR A 746 23.14 29.47 26.50
N VAL A 747 24.16 30.04 25.87
CA VAL A 747 25.51 30.13 26.44
C VAL A 747 25.46 30.89 27.77
N GLU A 748 24.84 32.07 27.78
CA GLU A 748 24.71 32.91 28.98
C GLU A 748 23.91 32.23 30.09
N LEU A 749 22.86 31.46 29.76
CA LEU A 749 22.10 30.69 30.74
C LEU A 749 22.94 29.56 31.35
N ILE A 750 23.78 28.89 30.57
CA ILE A 750 24.70 27.86 31.07
C ILE A 750 25.75 28.50 32.00
N ASP A 751 26.23 29.70 31.67
CA ASP A 751 27.17 30.44 32.52
C ASP A 751 26.53 30.89 33.84
N ALA A 752 25.27 31.32 33.81
CA ALA A 752 24.51 31.71 34.98
C ALA A 752 24.03 30.52 35.84
N ALA A 753 24.13 29.28 35.33
CA ALA A 753 23.78 28.07 36.06
C ALA A 753 24.86 27.69 37.08
N LEU A 754 24.40 27.30 38.27
CA LEU A 754 25.24 26.98 39.44
C LEU A 754 25.29 25.49 39.78
N ARG A 755 24.16 24.79 39.66
CA ARG A 755 24.00 23.36 40.00
C ARG A 755 22.94 22.73 39.11
N THR A 756 23.07 21.43 38.86
CA THR A 756 22.03 20.64 38.18
C THR A 756 22.06 19.18 38.63
N ASN A 757 20.90 18.53 38.69
CA ASN A 757 20.80 17.08 38.96
C ASN A 757 20.87 16.22 37.69
N PHE A 758 21.15 16.80 36.51
CA PHE A 758 21.05 16.12 35.22
C PHE A 758 21.79 14.77 35.15
N PHE A 759 22.94 14.66 35.84
CA PHE A 759 23.82 13.49 35.86
C PHE A 759 23.47 12.46 36.95
N GLN A 760 22.55 12.77 37.85
CA GLN A 760 22.11 11.83 38.88
C GLN A 760 21.27 10.71 38.27
N LYS A 761 21.51 9.48 38.74
CA LYS A 761 20.69 8.31 38.41
C LYS A 761 19.64 8.07 39.48
N ASN A 762 18.58 7.35 39.12
CA ASN A 762 17.63 6.81 40.09
C ASN A 762 18.17 5.51 40.71
N GLU A 763 17.43 4.94 41.67
CA GLU A 763 17.83 3.70 42.38
C GLU A 763 18.06 2.49 41.46
N LYS A 764 17.47 2.48 40.26
CA LYS A 764 17.64 1.42 39.25
C LYS A 764 18.81 1.68 38.29
N GLY A 765 19.57 2.76 38.48
CA GLY A 765 20.66 3.16 37.58
C GLY A 765 20.22 3.89 36.31
N ASN A 766 18.92 4.16 36.13
CA ASN A 766 18.39 4.88 34.97
C ASN A 766 18.46 6.40 35.17
N ASP A 767 18.39 7.16 34.10
CA ASP A 767 18.26 8.62 34.16
C ASP A 767 17.00 9.03 34.94
N LYS A 768 17.11 10.09 35.75
CA LYS A 768 15.93 10.68 36.40
C LYS A 768 15.00 11.33 35.35
N PRO A 769 13.67 11.17 35.47
CA PRO A 769 12.70 11.71 34.50
C PRO A 769 12.47 13.23 34.62
N TYR A 770 13.24 13.91 35.47
CA TYR A 770 13.17 15.35 35.72
C TYR A 770 14.59 15.92 35.81
N ILE A 771 14.71 17.21 35.53
CA ILE A 771 15.93 18.00 35.61
C ILE A 771 15.64 19.24 36.43
N SER A 772 16.53 19.59 37.34
CA SER A 772 16.56 20.89 38.00
C SER A 772 17.86 21.62 37.73
N VAL A 773 17.78 22.94 37.61
CA VAL A 773 18.93 23.83 37.47
C VAL A 773 18.77 25.00 38.43
N LYS A 774 19.79 25.23 39.23
CA LYS A 774 19.91 26.43 40.07
C LYS A 774 20.60 27.52 39.26
N PHE A 775 19.96 28.67 39.13
CA PHE A 775 20.50 29.85 38.47
C PHE A 775 20.87 30.93 39.48
N LEU A 776 21.80 31.78 39.05
CA LEU A 776 22.12 33.06 39.65
C LEU A 776 21.48 34.18 38.79
N PRO A 777 20.28 34.69 39.14
CA PRO A 777 19.51 35.59 38.28
C PRO A 777 20.24 36.89 37.92
N GLU A 778 21.19 37.35 38.74
CA GLU A 778 21.99 38.55 38.48
C GLU A 778 22.94 38.41 37.27
N LEU A 779 23.26 37.17 36.87
CA LEU A 779 24.06 36.87 35.68
C LEU A 779 23.20 36.58 34.43
N VAL A 780 21.89 36.44 34.57
CA VAL A 780 20.97 36.22 33.44
C VAL A 780 20.61 37.58 32.85
N PRO A 781 21.01 37.91 31.61
CA PRO A 781 20.72 39.24 31.09
C PRO A 781 19.24 39.39 30.71
N GLU A 782 18.72 40.61 30.85
CA GLU A 782 17.30 40.96 30.65
C GLU A 782 16.31 40.24 31.60
N MET A 783 16.79 39.71 32.73
CA MET A 783 15.94 39.05 33.73
C MET A 783 14.90 40.01 34.33
N PRO A 784 13.60 39.63 34.38
CA PRO A 784 12.55 40.50 34.92
C PRO A 784 12.76 40.87 36.40
N LEU A 785 12.59 42.16 36.71
CA LEU A 785 12.68 42.69 38.07
C LEU A 785 11.42 42.37 38.89
N PRO A 786 11.52 42.21 40.23
CA PRO A 786 12.74 42.23 41.04
C PRO A 786 13.55 40.92 40.91
N LEU A 787 14.87 41.00 41.06
CA LEU A 787 15.74 39.82 40.97
C LEU A 787 15.77 39.04 42.30
N PRO A 788 15.40 37.75 42.31
CA PRO A 788 15.71 36.87 43.44
C PRO A 788 17.22 36.60 43.50
N LYS A 789 17.76 36.26 44.68
CA LYS A 789 19.17 35.88 44.81
C LYS A 789 19.46 34.54 44.16
N PHE A 790 18.54 33.58 44.29
CA PHE A 790 18.63 32.27 43.65
C PHE A 790 17.28 31.87 43.07
N GLU A 791 17.33 31.19 41.93
CA GLU A 791 16.16 30.62 41.27
C GLU A 791 16.46 29.17 40.89
N ILE A 792 15.61 28.23 41.31
CA ILE A 792 15.70 26.84 40.86
C ILE A 792 14.56 26.60 39.88
N PHE A 793 14.91 26.26 38.64
CA PHE A 793 13.95 25.82 37.63
C PHE A 793 13.92 24.29 37.59
N VAL A 794 12.72 23.71 37.54
CA VAL A 794 12.48 22.27 37.44
C VAL A 794 11.73 22.00 36.15
N TYR A 795 12.22 21.04 35.37
CA TYR A 795 11.63 20.59 34.13
C TYR A 795 11.47 19.06 34.11
N SER A 796 10.31 18.61 33.64
CA SER A 796 10.05 17.24 33.23
C SER A 796 8.90 17.22 32.21
N PRO A 797 8.63 16.10 31.53
CA PRO A 797 7.44 15.95 30.69
C PRO A 797 6.12 16.10 31.47
N ARG A 798 6.12 15.91 32.81
CA ARG A 798 4.90 15.98 33.64
C ARG A 798 4.72 17.30 34.39
N VAL A 799 5.81 17.90 34.83
CA VAL A 799 5.83 19.11 35.67
C VAL A 799 6.90 20.11 35.23
N GLU A 800 6.53 21.39 35.24
CA GLU A 800 7.45 22.53 35.21
C GLU A 800 7.27 23.35 36.50
N GLY A 801 8.33 23.96 37.02
CA GLY A 801 8.21 24.78 38.21
C GLY A 801 9.42 25.65 38.51
N VAL A 802 9.22 26.64 39.37
CA VAL A 802 10.27 27.55 39.86
C VAL A 802 10.24 27.63 41.38
N HIS A 803 11.42 27.79 41.98
CA HIS A 803 11.57 28.18 43.37
C HIS A 803 12.50 29.39 43.49
N LEU A 804 11.94 30.51 43.95
CA LEU A 804 12.58 31.81 44.01
C LEU A 804 12.94 32.15 45.46
N ARG A 805 14.21 32.46 45.72
CA ARG A 805 14.69 32.87 47.07
C ARG A 805 15.30 34.26 47.05
N GLY A 806 14.91 35.11 47.99
CA GLY A 806 15.51 36.43 48.19
C GLY A 806 16.91 36.42 48.83
N GLY A 807 17.38 35.28 49.34
CA GLY A 807 18.68 35.13 50.00
C GLY A 807 18.89 33.69 50.47
N LYS A 808 19.99 33.42 51.20
CA LYS A 808 20.36 32.07 51.67
C LYS A 808 19.33 31.48 52.65
N VAL A 809 18.86 32.30 53.60
CA VAL A 809 17.83 31.92 54.57
C VAL A 809 16.53 32.59 54.19
N ALA A 810 15.64 31.84 53.56
CA ALA A 810 14.38 32.34 53.02
C ALA A 810 13.25 31.32 53.22
N ARG A 811 12.03 31.80 53.44
CA ARG A 811 10.85 30.93 53.67
C ARG A 811 9.65 31.39 52.84
N GLY A 812 8.91 30.44 52.29
CA GLY A 812 7.54 30.64 51.84
C GLY A 812 6.91 29.42 51.17
N GLY A 813 5.66 29.59 50.75
CA GLY A 813 4.83 28.49 50.27
C GLY A 813 5.05 28.08 48.83
N LEU A 814 4.63 26.85 48.50
CA LEU A 814 4.65 26.29 47.15
C LEU A 814 3.25 26.25 46.55
N ARG A 815 3.07 26.89 45.40
CA ARG A 815 1.77 27.02 44.74
C ARG A 815 1.62 26.02 43.59
N TRP A 816 0.47 25.35 43.52
CA TRP A 816 0.07 24.69 42.28
C TRP A 816 -0.60 25.74 41.38
N SER A 817 0.07 26.09 40.30
CA SER A 817 -0.39 27.07 39.31
C SER A 817 -1.14 26.39 38.17
N ASP A 818 -2.20 27.04 37.70
CA ASP A 818 -2.93 26.75 36.47
C ASP A 818 -2.40 27.55 35.27
N ARG A 819 -1.38 28.40 35.47
CA ARG A 819 -0.83 29.31 34.44
C ARG A 819 0.33 28.68 33.69
N ARG A 820 0.06 27.97 32.60
CA ARG A 820 1.09 27.38 31.75
C ARG A 820 2.09 28.40 31.19
N GLU A 821 1.60 29.55 30.73
CA GLU A 821 2.41 30.53 29.97
C GLU A 821 3.35 31.36 30.86
N ASP A 822 2.96 31.65 32.10
CA ASP A 822 3.67 32.63 32.94
C ASP A 822 3.55 32.36 34.46
N PHE A 823 3.53 31.10 34.89
CA PHE A 823 3.52 30.75 36.31
C PHE A 823 4.67 31.43 37.07
N ARG A 824 5.85 31.60 36.47
CA ARG A 824 6.96 32.31 37.13
C ARG A 824 6.58 33.74 37.52
N THR A 825 5.87 34.47 36.66
CA THR A 825 5.39 35.83 36.94
C THR A 825 4.40 35.84 38.12
N GLU A 826 3.51 34.84 38.19
CA GLU A 826 2.65 34.65 39.35
C GLU A 826 3.46 34.44 40.63
N ILE A 827 4.44 33.52 40.60
CA ILE A 827 5.27 33.21 41.76
C ILE A 827 6.12 34.41 42.18
N LEU A 828 6.70 35.15 41.24
CA LEU A 828 7.49 36.35 41.51
C LEU A 828 6.67 37.44 42.21
N GLY A 829 5.42 37.66 41.77
CA GLY A 829 4.49 38.57 42.44
C GLY A 829 4.22 38.18 43.89
N LEU A 830 4.13 36.88 44.17
CA LEU A 830 3.94 36.34 45.52
C LEU A 830 5.21 36.44 46.38
N VAL A 831 6.42 36.26 45.81
CA VAL A 831 7.68 36.50 46.53
C VAL A 831 7.74 37.94 47.02
N LYS A 832 7.37 38.92 46.17
CA LYS A 832 7.37 40.34 46.53
C LYS A 832 6.47 40.62 47.74
N ALA A 833 5.27 40.05 47.76
CA ALA A 833 4.38 40.15 48.92
C ALA A 833 4.96 39.47 50.17
N GLN A 834 5.62 38.31 49.98
CA GLN A 834 6.23 37.56 51.08
C GLN A 834 7.44 38.28 51.70
N GLN A 835 8.21 39.02 50.90
CA GLN A 835 9.32 39.84 51.40
C GLN A 835 8.82 40.92 52.37
N VAL A 836 7.75 41.63 52.03
CA VAL A 836 7.13 42.62 52.93
C VAL A 836 6.53 41.96 54.18
N LYS A 837 5.95 40.77 54.04
CA LYS A 837 5.37 39.99 55.15
C LYS A 837 6.43 39.51 56.16
N ASN A 838 7.60 39.09 55.68
CA ASN A 838 8.64 38.48 56.50
C ASN A 838 9.52 39.49 57.24
N THR A 839 9.46 40.79 56.93
CA THR A 839 10.29 41.86 57.54
C THR A 839 10.30 41.85 59.07
N VAL A 840 9.31 41.22 59.71
CA VAL A 840 9.18 41.12 61.17
C VAL A 840 9.64 39.75 61.74
N ILE A 841 9.93 38.72 60.92
CA ILE A 841 10.14 37.32 61.35
C ILE A 841 11.42 36.67 60.79
N VAL A 842 11.72 36.80 59.49
CA VAL A 842 12.87 36.15 58.80
C VAL A 842 13.48 37.17 57.83
N PRO A 843 14.82 37.19 57.58
CA PRO A 843 15.45 38.30 56.85
C PRO A 843 14.85 38.56 55.47
N VAL A 844 14.45 37.51 54.74
CA VAL A 844 13.89 37.59 53.39
C VAL A 844 12.85 36.50 53.10
N GLY A 845 12.09 36.65 52.01
CA GLY A 845 11.06 35.70 51.56
C GLY A 845 11.53 34.74 50.47
N ALA A 846 10.87 33.57 50.40
CA ALA A 846 10.92 32.66 49.27
C ALA A 846 9.51 32.36 48.76
N LYS A 847 9.40 31.86 47.53
CA LYS A 847 8.16 31.28 47.01
C LYS A 847 8.51 30.30 45.91
N GLY A 848 7.79 29.19 45.84
CA GLY A 848 7.84 28.34 44.67
C GLY A 848 6.46 28.09 44.09
N GLY A 849 6.46 27.52 42.90
CA GLY A 849 5.25 26.99 42.31
C GLY A 849 5.54 26.11 41.12
N PHE A 850 4.59 25.26 40.82
CA PHE A 850 4.69 24.26 39.77
C PHE A 850 3.39 24.19 38.98
N TYR A 851 3.51 23.74 37.74
CA TYR A 851 2.46 23.54 36.77
C TYR A 851 2.50 22.09 36.30
N CYS A 852 1.35 21.41 36.36
CA CYS A 852 1.17 20.05 35.87
C CYS A 852 0.75 20.09 34.39
N LYS A 853 1.49 19.40 33.53
CA LYS A 853 1.29 19.41 32.07
C LYS A 853 0.14 18.53 31.60
N HIS A 854 -0.05 17.39 32.25
CA HIS A 854 -0.99 16.34 31.83
C HIS A 854 -1.93 15.98 32.98
N LEU A 855 -3.01 16.75 33.16
CA LEU A 855 -4.00 16.47 34.19
C LEU A 855 -5.13 15.61 33.63
N PRO A 856 -5.48 14.48 34.29
CA PRO A 856 -6.70 13.74 33.98
C PRO A 856 -7.96 14.61 34.13
N GLU A 857 -9.00 14.30 33.35
CA GLU A 857 -10.28 15.03 33.41
C GLU A 857 -11.06 14.73 34.68
N ASP A 858 -10.91 13.51 35.22
CA ASP A 858 -11.57 13.11 36.45
C ASP A 858 -10.87 13.71 37.68
N ARG A 859 -11.67 14.08 38.68
CA ARG A 859 -11.18 14.82 39.85
C ARG A 859 -10.18 14.03 40.69
N GLU A 860 -10.35 12.72 40.83
CA GLU A 860 -9.46 11.88 41.63
C GLU A 860 -8.10 11.73 40.95
N GLY A 861 -8.10 11.46 39.65
CA GLY A 861 -6.92 11.43 38.80
C GLY A 861 -6.18 12.77 38.78
N MET A 862 -6.90 13.90 38.67
CA MET A 862 -6.31 15.24 38.74
C MET A 862 -5.55 15.47 40.06
N ILE A 863 -6.12 15.08 41.21
CA ILE A 863 -5.48 15.24 42.52
C ILE A 863 -4.27 14.30 42.64
N ALA A 864 -4.39 13.04 42.19
CA ALA A 864 -3.31 12.07 42.22
C ALA A 864 -2.11 12.53 41.38
N GLU A 865 -2.36 13.06 40.18
CA GLU A 865 -1.34 13.64 39.32
C GLU A 865 -0.70 14.89 39.94
N GLY A 866 -1.52 15.77 40.53
CA GLY A 866 -1.04 16.95 41.26
C GLY A 866 -0.09 16.58 42.39
N GLN A 867 -0.40 15.53 43.15
CA GLN A 867 0.49 14.99 44.18
C GLN A 867 1.77 14.40 43.58
N ALA A 868 1.69 13.65 42.48
CA ALA A 868 2.86 13.07 41.82
C ALA A 868 3.81 14.15 41.26
N CYS A 869 3.27 15.19 40.65
CA CYS A 869 4.00 16.37 40.19
C CYS A 869 4.64 17.13 41.37
N TYR A 870 3.91 17.31 42.47
CA TYR A 870 4.43 17.94 43.68
C TYR A 870 5.62 17.15 44.27
N LYS A 871 5.49 15.81 44.37
CA LYS A 871 6.59 14.94 44.84
C LYS A 871 7.82 15.09 43.95
N THR A 872 7.63 15.06 42.64
CA THR A 872 8.72 15.28 41.66
C THR A 872 9.38 16.63 41.85
N PHE A 873 8.58 17.69 42.02
CA PHE A 873 9.10 19.04 42.22
C PHE A 873 9.94 19.16 43.49
N ILE A 874 9.47 18.64 44.64
CA ILE A 874 10.24 18.65 45.89
C ILE A 874 11.55 17.87 45.77
N ARG A 875 11.51 16.66 45.18
CA ARG A 875 12.70 15.84 44.95
C ARG A 875 13.72 16.56 44.09
N ALA A 876 13.27 17.22 43.03
CA ALA A 876 14.11 18.01 42.14
C ALA A 876 14.80 19.19 42.86
N LEU A 877 14.15 19.81 43.85
CA LEU A 877 14.77 20.86 44.67
C LEU A 877 15.82 20.29 45.63
N LEU A 878 15.51 19.19 46.31
CA LEU A 878 16.42 18.55 47.27
C LEU A 878 17.64 17.92 46.59
N ASP A 879 17.49 17.40 45.38
CA ASP A 879 18.56 16.80 44.57
C ASP A 879 19.78 17.72 44.35
N ILE A 880 19.63 19.04 44.49
CA ILE A 880 20.69 20.04 44.28
C ILE A 880 20.94 20.93 45.52
N THR A 881 20.30 20.63 46.64
CA THR A 881 20.43 21.36 47.92
C THR A 881 21.39 20.59 48.84
N ASP A 882 22.36 21.27 49.45
CA ASP A 882 23.25 20.60 50.41
C ASP A 882 22.46 20.12 51.63
N ASN A 883 22.96 19.13 52.36
CA ASN A 883 22.34 18.61 53.58
C ASN A 883 23.23 18.88 54.80
N ILE A 884 22.69 18.73 56.01
CA ILE A 884 23.46 18.75 57.26
C ILE A 884 23.30 17.39 57.94
N VAL A 885 24.36 16.59 57.96
CA VAL A 885 24.36 15.27 58.61
C VAL A 885 25.35 15.32 59.76
N GLU A 886 24.88 15.07 60.97
CA GLU A 886 25.69 15.12 62.20
C GLU A 886 26.43 16.45 62.42
N GLY A 887 25.88 17.56 61.89
CA GLY A 887 26.45 18.91 62.00
C GLY A 887 27.39 19.29 60.85
N GLU A 888 27.72 18.37 59.95
CA GLU A 888 28.59 18.60 58.79
C GLU A 888 27.78 18.81 57.51
N ILE A 889 28.28 19.68 56.63
CA ILE A 889 27.64 19.94 55.33
C ILE A 889 27.96 18.81 54.37
N VAL A 890 26.93 18.12 53.89
CA VAL A 890 27.04 17.04 52.91
C VAL A 890 26.52 17.51 51.55
N PRO A 891 27.36 17.56 50.51
CA PRO A 891 26.92 17.96 49.18
C PRO A 891 26.04 16.89 48.52
N PRO A 892 25.17 17.27 47.57
CA PRO A 892 24.42 16.31 46.78
C PRO A 892 25.32 15.40 45.94
N VAL A 893 24.92 14.14 45.77
CA VAL A 893 25.64 13.15 44.95
C VAL A 893 25.62 13.56 43.48
N ASP A 894 26.75 13.40 42.77
CA ASP A 894 26.88 13.66 41.33
C ASP A 894 26.43 15.08 40.89
N VAL A 895 26.61 16.09 41.76
CA VAL A 895 26.35 17.51 41.46
C VAL A 895 27.64 18.31 41.56
N VAL A 896 28.03 18.96 40.46
CA VAL A 896 29.09 19.97 40.46
C VAL A 896 28.53 21.29 41.01
N ARG A 897 29.15 21.81 42.07
CA ARG A 897 28.76 23.06 42.75
C ARG A 897 29.63 24.22 42.26
N GLN A 898 29.02 25.24 41.64
CA GLN A 898 29.70 26.47 41.20
C GLN A 898 29.52 27.63 42.21
N ASP A 899 28.92 27.34 43.36
CA ASP A 899 28.63 28.27 44.45
C ASP A 899 29.06 27.67 45.79
N GLU A 900 28.96 28.48 46.83
CA GLU A 900 29.22 28.10 48.22
C GLU A 900 28.15 27.16 48.79
N ASP A 901 28.36 26.69 50.03
CA ASP A 901 27.43 25.81 50.71
C ASP A 901 26.05 26.46 50.91
N ASP A 902 25.01 25.68 50.61
CA ASP A 902 23.60 26.09 50.60
C ASP A 902 22.70 24.97 51.15
N PRO A 903 22.74 24.70 52.47
CA PRO A 903 21.98 23.61 53.08
C PRO A 903 20.54 23.98 53.46
N TYR A 904 20.12 25.23 53.23
CA TYR A 904 18.85 25.74 53.75
C TYR A 904 17.75 25.79 52.67
N LEU A 905 16.78 24.89 52.79
CA LEU A 905 15.56 24.85 51.99
C LEU A 905 14.36 24.55 52.88
N VAL A 906 13.39 25.46 52.93
CA VAL A 906 12.12 25.31 53.68
C VAL A 906 10.96 25.61 52.77
N VAL A 907 9.94 24.77 52.81
CA VAL A 907 8.71 24.92 52.04
C VAL A 907 7.51 25.15 52.96
N ALA A 908 6.40 25.61 52.41
CA ALA A 908 5.14 25.73 53.15
C ALA A 908 3.95 25.48 52.21
N ALA A 909 2.79 25.22 52.80
CA ALA A 909 1.54 25.15 52.05
C ALA A 909 1.16 26.50 51.40
N ASP A 910 0.57 26.45 50.21
CA ASP A 910 -0.08 27.56 49.52
C ASP A 910 -1.34 27.07 48.77
N LYS A 911 -1.88 27.89 47.84
CA LYS A 911 -3.02 27.51 47.01
C LYS A 911 -2.69 26.22 46.25
N GLY A 912 -3.61 25.26 46.34
CA GLY A 912 -3.52 23.95 45.69
C GLY A 912 -2.60 22.93 46.38
N THR A 913 -1.90 23.32 47.45
CA THR A 913 -0.98 22.42 48.19
C THR A 913 -1.29 22.40 49.70
N ALA A 914 -2.44 22.93 50.12
CA ALA A 914 -2.81 23.10 51.53
C ALA A 914 -2.71 21.81 52.37
N THR A 915 -2.97 20.64 51.77
CA THR A 915 -2.89 19.33 52.43
C THR A 915 -1.59 18.58 52.15
N PHE A 916 -0.62 19.18 51.45
CA PHE A 916 0.57 18.48 50.95
C PHE A 916 1.79 18.61 51.87
N SER A 917 1.69 19.33 52.99
CA SER A 917 2.80 19.51 53.95
C SER A 917 3.35 18.17 54.47
N ASP A 918 2.47 17.22 54.77
CA ASP A 918 2.88 15.87 55.22
C ASP A 918 3.63 15.10 54.10
N ILE A 919 3.28 15.32 52.83
CA ILE A 919 3.98 14.73 51.68
C ILE A 919 5.40 15.29 51.59
N ALA A 920 5.58 16.61 51.74
CA ALA A 920 6.89 17.24 51.70
C ALA A 920 7.79 16.81 52.87
N ASN A 921 7.25 16.72 54.08
CA ASN A 921 7.97 16.19 55.25
C ASN A 921 8.34 14.71 55.09
N GLY A 922 7.46 13.90 54.49
CA GLY A 922 7.77 12.52 54.12
C GLY A 922 8.96 12.42 53.17
N ILE A 923 9.01 13.25 52.14
CA ILE A 923 10.18 13.29 51.21
C ILE A 923 11.44 13.80 51.93
N SER A 924 11.31 14.80 52.81
CA SER A 924 12.44 15.27 53.62
C SER A 924 13.06 14.12 54.43
N ALA A 925 12.23 13.25 55.01
CA ALA A 925 12.68 12.05 55.70
C ALA A 925 13.30 11.00 54.75
N GLU A 926 12.72 10.79 53.55
CA GLU A 926 13.33 9.92 52.51
C GLU A 926 14.76 10.34 52.16
N TYR A 927 15.02 11.66 52.11
CA TYR A 927 16.33 12.24 51.79
C TYR A 927 17.26 12.36 53.01
N ASN A 928 16.81 11.94 54.21
CA ASN A 928 17.48 12.21 55.48
C ASN A 928 17.87 13.70 55.63
N PHE A 929 17.00 14.60 55.16
CA PHE A 929 17.27 16.03 55.16
C PHE A 929 17.11 16.60 56.57
N TRP A 930 18.07 17.42 56.99
CA TRP A 930 18.29 17.80 58.40
C TRP A 930 17.11 18.49 59.10
N LEU A 931 16.20 19.10 58.34
CA LEU A 931 14.99 19.72 58.90
C LEU A 931 13.88 18.72 59.23
N GLY A 932 13.91 17.50 58.67
CA GLY A 932 12.92 16.46 58.93
C GLY A 932 11.47 16.95 58.81
N ASP A 933 10.71 16.85 59.90
CA ASP A 933 9.30 17.27 59.97
C ASP A 933 9.10 18.80 60.03
N ALA A 934 10.19 19.56 60.18
CA ALA A 934 10.19 21.02 60.09
C ALA A 934 10.45 21.54 58.66
N PHE A 935 10.68 20.67 57.68
CA PHE A 935 10.91 21.04 56.27
C PHE A 935 9.72 21.78 55.66
N ALA A 936 8.50 21.32 55.96
CA ALA A 936 7.24 21.92 55.53
C ALA A 936 6.35 22.32 56.71
N SER A 937 6.03 23.61 56.82
CA SER A 937 5.14 24.09 57.88
C SER A 937 3.65 23.86 57.58
N GLY A 938 2.88 23.38 58.56
CA GLY A 938 1.41 23.24 58.46
C GLY A 938 0.92 21.82 58.16
N GLY A 939 1.68 20.79 58.48
CA GLY A 939 1.25 19.39 58.43
C GLY A 939 0.40 18.97 59.65
N SER A 940 0.10 17.68 59.74
CA SER A 940 -0.72 17.06 60.79
C SER A 940 -0.23 17.30 62.24
N VAL A 941 1.06 17.63 62.41
CA VAL A 941 1.72 17.94 63.69
C VAL A 941 1.72 19.46 64.00
N GLY A 942 1.26 20.31 63.08
CA GLY A 942 1.25 21.77 63.20
C GLY A 942 -0.09 22.39 63.65
N TYR A 943 -0.14 23.73 63.73
CA TYR A 943 -1.37 24.46 64.08
C TYR A 943 -2.33 24.55 62.88
N ASP A 944 -3.59 24.11 63.07
CA ASP A 944 -4.65 24.29 62.07
C ASP A 944 -5.12 25.75 62.04
N HIS A 945 -4.67 26.47 61.01
CA HIS A 945 -4.94 27.89 60.83
C HIS A 945 -6.44 28.20 60.68
N LYS A 946 -7.21 27.32 60.04
CA LYS A 946 -8.65 27.49 59.82
C LYS A 946 -9.46 27.20 61.08
N LYS A 947 -9.17 26.10 61.77
CA LYS A 947 -9.85 25.70 63.00
C LYS A 947 -9.61 26.71 64.12
N MET A 948 -8.39 27.24 64.22
CA MET A 948 -8.02 28.20 65.25
C MET A 948 -8.29 29.67 64.84
N GLY A 949 -8.48 29.94 63.54
CA GLY A 949 -8.72 31.27 63.00
C GLY A 949 -7.58 32.25 63.23
N ILE A 950 -6.33 31.76 63.30
CA ILE A 950 -5.16 32.54 63.77
C ILE A 950 -4.99 33.81 62.95
N THR A 951 -5.01 33.67 61.62
CA THR A 951 -4.82 34.78 60.68
C THR A 951 -5.99 35.77 60.74
N ALA A 952 -7.22 35.27 60.73
CA ALA A 952 -8.42 36.11 60.76
C ALA A 952 -8.51 36.92 62.06
N ARG A 953 -8.25 36.29 63.21
CA ARG A 953 -8.24 36.95 64.52
C ARG A 953 -7.15 38.03 64.59
N GLY A 954 -5.93 37.71 64.15
CA GLY A 954 -4.85 38.68 64.09
C GLY A 954 -5.17 39.89 63.21
N ALA A 955 -5.73 39.65 62.01
CA ALA A 955 -6.18 40.73 61.13
C ALA A 955 -7.33 41.54 61.75
N TRP A 956 -8.25 40.89 62.46
CA TRP A 956 -9.40 41.55 63.08
C TRP A 956 -9.02 42.46 64.25
N GLU A 957 -7.94 42.18 64.97
CA GLU A 957 -7.38 43.15 65.95
C GLU A 957 -7.02 44.48 65.28
N SER A 958 -6.42 44.44 64.09
CA SER A 958 -6.14 45.64 63.29
C SER A 958 -7.43 46.33 62.84
N VAL A 959 -8.47 45.57 62.46
CA VAL A 959 -9.78 46.13 62.10
C VAL A 959 -10.42 46.85 63.30
N LYS A 960 -10.45 46.20 64.48
CA LYS A 960 -10.96 46.81 65.72
C LYS A 960 -10.21 48.09 66.06
N ARG A 961 -8.87 48.09 65.90
CA ARG A 961 -8.05 49.28 66.12
C ARG A 961 -8.42 50.41 65.15
N HIS A 962 -8.60 50.11 63.88
CA HIS A 962 -8.95 51.09 62.86
C HIS A 962 -10.34 51.71 63.09
N PHE A 963 -11.37 50.89 63.35
CA PHE A 963 -12.71 51.37 63.67
C PHE A 963 -12.73 52.24 64.94
N ARG A 964 -11.95 51.86 65.96
CA ARG A 964 -11.78 52.64 67.19
C ARG A 964 -11.18 54.02 66.92
N GLU A 965 -10.23 54.15 65.98
CA GLU A 965 -9.67 55.44 65.57
C GLU A 965 -10.69 56.34 64.86
N MET A 966 -11.72 55.74 64.25
CA MET A 966 -12.86 56.44 63.66
C MET A 966 -14.01 56.70 64.64
N GLY A 967 -13.86 56.31 65.92
CA GLY A 967 -14.90 56.48 66.94
C GLY A 967 -16.09 55.51 66.82
N ILE A 968 -15.94 54.41 66.07
CA ILE A 968 -16.99 53.40 65.87
C ILE A 968 -16.58 52.11 66.58
N ASP A 969 -17.48 51.50 67.34
CA ASP A 969 -17.28 50.14 67.87
C ASP A 969 -17.96 49.11 66.95
N CYS A 970 -17.14 48.48 66.09
CA CYS A 970 -17.60 47.43 65.17
C CYS A 970 -18.17 46.17 65.86
N GLN A 971 -18.09 46.07 67.20
CA GLN A 971 -18.67 44.98 67.97
C GLN A 971 -20.08 45.29 68.48
N THR A 972 -20.53 46.55 68.42
CA THR A 972 -21.85 46.98 68.92
C THR A 972 -22.65 47.81 67.92
N THR A 973 -22.04 48.23 66.81
CA THR A 973 -22.65 49.12 65.81
C THR A 973 -22.64 48.47 64.43
N ASP A 974 -23.78 48.50 63.75
CA ASP A 974 -23.93 47.98 62.38
C ASP A 974 -23.06 48.75 61.38
N PHE A 975 -22.35 48.01 60.53
CA PHE A 975 -21.47 48.57 59.50
C PHE A 975 -21.51 47.73 58.22
N THR A 976 -21.39 48.38 57.06
CA THR A 976 -21.34 47.72 55.76
C THR A 976 -19.95 47.16 55.48
N CYS A 977 -19.89 46.03 54.76
CA CYS A 977 -18.66 45.34 54.41
C CYS A 977 -18.68 44.88 52.95
N VAL A 978 -17.55 45.10 52.27
CA VAL A 978 -17.22 44.46 50.99
C VAL A 978 -15.94 43.66 51.19
N ALA A 979 -15.92 42.41 50.78
CA ALA A 979 -14.81 41.52 51.10
C ALA A 979 -14.49 40.52 49.96
N ILE A 980 -13.32 39.88 50.03
CA ILE A 980 -12.85 38.95 48.99
C ILE A 980 -12.72 37.56 49.62
N GLY A 981 -13.56 36.62 49.17
CA GLY A 981 -13.61 35.24 49.66
C GLY A 981 -15.02 34.68 49.74
N ASP A 982 -15.15 33.58 50.47
CA ASP A 982 -16.41 32.91 50.80
C ASP A 982 -16.35 32.35 52.23
N MET A 983 -17.49 31.89 52.72
CA MET A 983 -17.59 31.32 54.08
C MET A 983 -16.81 30.01 54.26
N ALA A 984 -16.41 29.30 53.20
CA ALA A 984 -15.53 28.14 53.33
C ALA A 984 -14.05 28.53 53.54
N GLY A 985 -13.67 29.76 53.23
CA GLY A 985 -12.30 30.26 53.37
C GLY A 985 -11.86 30.39 54.84
N ASP A 986 -10.58 30.10 55.11
CA ASP A 986 -9.97 30.26 56.43
C ASP A 986 -10.10 31.71 56.93
N VAL A 987 -9.55 32.68 56.19
CA VAL A 987 -9.48 34.08 56.64
C VAL A 987 -10.84 34.77 56.56
N PHE A 988 -11.53 34.64 55.41
CA PHE A 988 -12.82 35.28 55.19
C PHE A 988 -13.88 34.72 56.12
N GLY A 989 -14.04 33.39 56.16
CA GLY A 989 -15.09 32.74 56.94
C GLY A 989 -14.97 33.01 58.43
N ASN A 990 -13.77 32.85 59.00
CA ASN A 990 -13.54 33.22 60.39
C ASN A 990 -13.76 34.72 60.61
N GLY A 991 -13.23 35.58 59.74
CA GLY A 991 -13.31 37.05 59.87
C GLY A 991 -14.74 37.57 59.86
N MET A 992 -15.58 37.10 58.94
CA MET A 992 -16.98 37.54 58.79
C MET A 992 -17.92 37.08 59.92
N LEU A 993 -17.40 36.27 60.87
CA LEU A 993 -18.10 35.84 62.08
C LEU A 993 -17.64 36.58 63.34
N LEU A 994 -16.54 37.33 63.29
CA LEU A 994 -15.97 38.06 64.43
C LEU A 994 -16.77 39.32 64.83
N SER A 995 -17.83 39.67 64.08
CA SER A 995 -18.85 40.63 64.52
C SER A 995 -20.23 40.23 64.03
N LYS A 996 -21.23 40.32 64.93
CA LYS A 996 -22.65 40.14 64.60
C LYS A 996 -23.27 41.34 63.88
N HIS A 997 -22.55 42.45 63.82
CA HIS A 997 -22.99 43.73 63.26
C HIS A 997 -22.51 43.94 61.81
N THR A 998 -21.88 42.94 61.21
CA THR A 998 -21.41 43.01 59.81
C THR A 998 -22.57 42.87 58.84
N ARG A 999 -22.80 43.93 58.06
CA ARG A 999 -23.73 44.03 56.93
C ARG A 999 -22.97 43.78 55.63
N LEU A 1000 -22.79 42.51 55.26
CA LEU A 1000 -22.00 42.12 54.08
C LEU A 1000 -22.76 42.44 52.79
N GLN A 1001 -22.37 43.53 52.11
CA GLN A 1001 -23.03 44.01 50.91
C GLN A 1001 -22.52 43.36 49.64
N ALA A 1002 -21.23 43.03 49.59
CA ALA A 1002 -20.67 42.32 48.45
C ALA A 1002 -19.50 41.42 48.87
N ALA A 1003 -19.40 40.26 48.23
CA ALA A 1003 -18.24 39.40 48.32
C ALA A 1003 -17.99 38.67 47.01
N PHE A 1004 -16.74 38.31 46.70
CA PHE A 1004 -16.47 37.45 45.56
C PHE A 1004 -15.36 36.45 45.85
N ASN A 1005 -15.48 35.25 45.29
CA ASN A 1005 -14.44 34.23 45.29
C ASN A 1005 -14.00 33.94 43.84
N HIS A 1006 -13.43 32.77 43.55
CA HIS A 1006 -13.00 32.41 42.19
C HIS A 1006 -14.16 31.95 41.29
N MET A 1007 -15.34 31.67 41.85
CA MET A 1007 -16.51 31.16 41.14
C MET A 1007 -17.67 32.16 41.06
N HIS A 1008 -17.90 32.91 42.14
CA HIS A 1008 -19.13 33.66 42.38
C HIS A 1008 -18.87 35.09 42.86
N ILE A 1009 -19.83 35.96 42.59
CA ILE A 1009 -19.99 37.30 43.14
C ILE A 1009 -21.32 37.32 43.90
N PHE A 1010 -21.27 37.46 45.21
CA PHE A 1010 -22.40 37.68 46.12
C PHE A 1010 -22.64 39.18 46.25
N ILE A 1011 -23.89 39.63 46.06
CA ILE A 1011 -24.32 41.01 46.30
C ILE A 1011 -25.64 41.00 47.06
N ASP A 1012 -25.68 41.77 48.15
CA ASP A 1012 -26.86 42.05 48.94
C ASP A 1012 -26.94 43.58 49.17
N PRO A 1013 -27.84 44.31 48.49
CA PRO A 1013 -27.90 45.77 48.58
C PRO A 1013 -28.13 46.32 49.99
N GLU A 1014 -29.00 45.68 50.78
CA GLU A 1014 -29.43 46.10 52.12
C GLU A 1014 -29.51 44.89 53.07
N PRO A 1015 -28.37 44.28 53.47
CA PRO A 1015 -28.36 43.05 54.26
C PRO A 1015 -28.79 43.33 55.71
N ASP A 1016 -29.56 42.43 56.32
CA ASP A 1016 -29.89 42.47 57.75
C ASP A 1016 -28.80 41.80 58.59
N ALA A 1017 -28.20 42.52 59.55
CA ALA A 1017 -27.02 42.03 60.28
C ALA A 1017 -27.31 40.75 61.09
N ALA A 1018 -28.46 40.68 61.77
CA ALA A 1018 -28.80 39.60 62.68
C ALA A 1018 -29.11 38.27 61.97
N SER A 1019 -29.92 38.31 60.91
CA SER A 1019 -30.28 37.13 60.12
C SER A 1019 -29.13 36.67 59.22
N SER A 1020 -28.43 37.60 58.55
CA SER A 1020 -27.30 37.26 57.68
C SER A 1020 -26.11 36.69 58.47
N TRP A 1021 -25.89 37.07 59.73
CA TRP A 1021 -24.84 36.46 60.55
C TRP A 1021 -25.12 34.99 60.84
N LYS A 1022 -26.36 34.63 61.18
CA LYS A 1022 -26.76 33.23 61.41
C LYS A 1022 -26.56 32.39 60.15
N GLU A 1023 -26.87 32.95 58.99
CA GLU A 1023 -26.67 32.28 57.71
C GLU A 1023 -25.17 32.11 57.37
N ARG A 1024 -24.35 33.13 57.61
CA ARG A 1024 -22.89 33.02 57.48
C ARG A 1024 -22.32 31.92 58.41
N ASP A 1025 -22.76 31.84 59.66
CA ASP A 1025 -22.32 30.80 60.61
C ASP A 1025 -22.75 29.39 60.15
N ARG A 1026 -23.95 29.25 59.60
CA ARG A 1026 -24.42 27.99 58.99
C ARG A 1026 -23.51 27.58 57.82
N LEU A 1027 -23.22 28.51 56.90
CA LEU A 1027 -22.36 28.24 55.75
C LEU A 1027 -20.93 27.88 56.17
N PHE A 1028 -20.35 28.58 57.15
CA PHE A 1028 -19.01 28.29 57.65
C PHE A 1028 -18.86 26.85 58.21
N LYS A 1029 -19.94 26.33 58.83
CA LYS A 1029 -19.99 24.98 59.40
C LYS A 1029 -20.31 23.89 58.36
N LEU A 1030 -20.79 24.26 57.18
CA LEU A 1030 -21.16 23.32 56.14
C LEU A 1030 -19.88 22.80 55.43
N PRO A 1031 -19.70 21.48 55.29
CA PRO A 1031 -18.58 20.93 54.54
C PRO A 1031 -18.63 21.40 53.07
N ARG A 1032 -17.55 22.04 52.59
CA ARG A 1032 -17.41 22.50 51.19
C ARG A 1032 -18.49 23.51 50.74
N SER A 1033 -18.92 24.42 51.62
CA SER A 1033 -19.86 25.49 51.27
C SER A 1033 -19.36 26.41 50.15
N SER A 1034 -20.29 26.97 49.38
CA SER A 1034 -20.09 28.01 48.38
C SER A 1034 -21.10 29.14 48.57
N TRP A 1035 -20.98 30.21 47.78
CA TRP A 1035 -21.99 31.27 47.78
C TRP A 1035 -23.36 30.78 47.28
N GLU A 1036 -23.41 29.74 46.43
CA GLU A 1036 -24.68 29.16 45.96
C GLU A 1036 -25.50 28.49 47.07
N ASP A 1037 -24.84 28.07 48.15
CA ASP A 1037 -25.51 27.47 49.32
C ASP A 1037 -26.20 28.52 50.20
N TYR A 1038 -25.94 29.82 49.99
CA TYR A 1038 -26.54 30.90 50.76
C TYR A 1038 -28.06 30.95 50.53
N ASN A 1039 -28.84 31.04 51.60
CA ASN A 1039 -30.29 31.13 51.50
C ASN A 1039 -30.71 32.43 50.78
N LYS A 1040 -31.15 32.27 49.52
CA LYS A 1040 -31.56 33.38 48.64
C LYS A 1040 -32.72 34.20 49.19
N GLU A 1041 -33.56 33.63 50.06
CA GLU A 1041 -34.66 34.36 50.72
C GLU A 1041 -34.17 35.44 51.69
N LEU A 1042 -32.93 35.33 52.17
CA LEU A 1042 -32.30 36.30 53.06
C LEU A 1042 -31.57 37.43 52.31
N ILE A 1043 -31.43 37.33 51.00
CA ILE A 1043 -30.81 38.37 50.18
C ILE A 1043 -31.84 39.47 49.94
N SER A 1044 -31.49 40.72 50.23
CA SER A 1044 -32.42 41.85 50.02
C SER A 1044 -32.77 42.04 48.54
N LYS A 1045 -33.87 42.76 48.31
CA LYS A 1045 -34.42 42.98 46.97
C LYS A 1045 -33.36 43.54 46.01
N GLY A 1046 -33.23 42.90 44.85
CA GLY A 1046 -32.29 43.28 43.81
C GLY A 1046 -30.88 42.69 43.97
N GLY A 1047 -30.57 42.06 45.10
CA GLY A 1047 -29.34 41.29 45.28
C GLY A 1047 -29.36 39.92 44.61
N GLY A 1048 -28.23 39.24 44.62
CA GLY A 1048 -28.09 37.91 44.07
C GLY A 1048 -26.68 37.33 44.17
N ILE A 1049 -26.56 36.08 43.74
CA ILE A 1049 -25.28 35.39 43.56
C ILE A 1049 -25.08 35.20 42.06
N PHE A 1050 -23.98 35.70 41.53
CA PHE A 1050 -23.67 35.74 40.12
C PHE A 1050 -22.42 34.91 39.82
N SER A 1051 -22.38 34.24 38.67
CA SER A 1051 -21.18 33.52 38.23
C SER A 1051 -20.11 34.48 37.72
N ARG A 1052 -18.85 34.26 38.12
CA ARG A 1052 -17.68 34.96 37.57
C ARG A 1052 -17.37 34.58 36.13
N SER A 1053 -17.87 33.45 35.65
CA SER A 1053 -17.76 33.05 34.24
C SER A 1053 -18.86 33.65 33.35
N ALA A 1054 -19.79 34.43 33.91
CA ALA A 1054 -20.82 35.10 33.13
C ALA A 1054 -20.22 36.14 32.16
N LYS A 1055 -20.81 36.29 30.96
CA LYS A 1055 -20.37 37.33 30.00
C LYS A 1055 -20.69 38.74 30.50
N ALA A 1056 -21.82 38.91 31.19
CA ALA A 1056 -22.25 40.16 31.80
C ALA A 1056 -23.26 39.87 32.92
N ILE A 1057 -23.31 40.76 33.91
CA ILE A 1057 -24.25 40.74 35.04
C ILE A 1057 -25.14 41.98 34.94
N GLU A 1058 -26.46 41.78 34.81
CA GLU A 1058 -27.43 42.87 34.78
C GLU A 1058 -27.60 43.46 36.19
N LEU A 1059 -27.51 44.79 36.30
CA LEU A 1059 -27.59 45.48 37.59
C LEU A 1059 -29.04 45.87 37.87
N SER A 1060 -29.58 45.41 39.00
CA SER A 1060 -30.90 45.86 39.48
C SER A 1060 -30.87 47.35 39.88
N PRO A 1061 -32.01 48.04 39.96
CA PRO A 1061 -32.08 49.40 40.51
C PRO A 1061 -31.44 49.54 41.90
N GLU A 1062 -31.60 48.53 42.76
CA GLU A 1062 -31.02 48.47 44.10
C GLU A 1062 -29.49 48.29 44.07
N MET A 1063 -28.97 47.41 43.21
CA MET A 1063 -27.52 47.25 42.98
C MET A 1063 -26.89 48.54 42.44
N LYS A 1064 -27.54 49.20 41.48
CA LYS A 1064 -27.09 50.48 40.92
C LYS A 1064 -26.98 51.57 41.99
N LYS A 1065 -27.97 51.63 42.89
CA LYS A 1065 -27.98 52.56 44.03
C LYS A 1065 -26.84 52.27 45.01
N MET A 1066 -26.63 51.00 45.36
CA MET A 1066 -25.54 50.58 46.26
C MET A 1066 -24.16 50.90 45.67
N LEU A 1067 -23.94 50.60 44.39
CA LEU A 1067 -22.66 50.77 43.71
C LEU A 1067 -22.39 52.21 43.22
N GLY A 1068 -23.40 53.09 43.25
CA GLY A 1068 -23.29 54.42 42.66
C GLY A 1068 -23.12 54.41 41.13
N SER A 1069 -23.67 53.41 40.44
CA SER A 1069 -23.49 53.20 38.99
C SER A 1069 -24.79 53.37 38.21
N GLN A 1070 -24.70 53.96 37.00
CA GLN A 1070 -25.82 54.06 36.06
C GLN A 1070 -25.78 52.97 34.96
N LYS A 1071 -24.72 52.14 34.92
CA LYS A 1071 -24.58 51.08 33.89
C LYS A 1071 -25.76 50.09 33.99
N LYS A 1072 -26.24 49.59 32.85
CA LYS A 1072 -27.29 48.55 32.81
C LYS A 1072 -26.75 47.17 33.20
N SER A 1073 -25.52 46.86 32.80
CA SER A 1073 -24.81 45.62 33.14
C SER A 1073 -23.32 45.90 33.25
N MET A 1074 -22.58 45.00 33.90
CA MET A 1074 -21.11 45.01 34.00
C MET A 1074 -20.57 43.61 33.71
N THR A 1075 -19.37 43.50 33.15
CA THR A 1075 -18.67 42.21 33.16
C THR A 1075 -18.28 41.83 34.60
N PRO A 1076 -18.11 40.54 34.94
CA PRO A 1076 -17.73 40.14 36.30
C PRO A 1076 -16.38 40.67 36.82
N ASN A 1077 -15.50 41.18 35.95
CA ASN A 1077 -14.26 41.84 36.37
C ASN A 1077 -14.43 43.35 36.55
N GLU A 1078 -15.44 43.96 35.90
CA GLU A 1078 -15.79 45.37 36.09
C GLU A 1078 -16.69 45.61 37.31
N LEU A 1079 -17.53 44.63 37.65
CA LEU A 1079 -18.34 44.58 38.88
C LEU A 1079 -17.47 44.20 40.07
#